data_AF-A0A235FEP0-F1
#
_entry.id   AF-A0A235FEP0-F1
#
_cell.length_a   1.000
_cell.length_b   1.000
_cell.length_c   1.000
_cell.angle_alpha   90.00
_cell.angle_beta   90.00
_cell.angle_gamma   90.00
#
_symmetry.space_group_name_H-M   'P 1'
#
loop_
_entity.id
_entity.type
_entity.pdbx_description
1 polymer ?
#
loop_
_entity_poly.entity_id
_entity_poly.type
_entity_poly.pdbx_seq_one_letter_code
_entity_poly.pdbx_strand_id
1 'polypeptide(L)'
;MKGLKKSASIVLAAQLLAGAAVPLNVFAEPHTSVQTTNMHDHKEETGFDVRKSAAALMPKKEQITAASNLVKKLGSGTRVQWNPLFGTPSFITKEKGYLSGPSSYNAETAARNWMKENAAVFGLSEAAVDKLSVIKENSIPGSGLSAVVFQQQFSGIQSANGGRIIVSVTKDGKVLSVSSNASRGAALSEAHKLSSKDALLKVVTTHLPNLSYSPSLTGTKNGWEEFAGGDQLPTVQRVKKSVFLSGDTVRPAYRVLFIEKLNKGKEVVVDAVTGETLFERSLVQYLDSEGTIFENYPGSASGGYQTVKSFSGDPAASPNGWLTPGVNTGVTTVGNNADTYANWSNFLVPEGAGLVRPVNPLGQYKYPFKNAWNSTQGEIAPPSYAEDVYSATTNLFYHHNLFHDYFYKLGWNEAAGNLQAANFGKGGVDGDPILGLVQAGAASGGEPTYTGRDNAYMLTLPDGVAAWSGMFLWEPIPGAFEGNYADGDYDAGIIYHEYSHALSNRYVAGGESLNSHQAGSMGEAWGDWFGMHYLVKNNLQKDPVVGAYVTGNNERGIRSWALDEAPLQFGDIGFDIVGPEVHADGEIWAAILWHVREKLITALGKAEGEKTAEHLVMDAMPLSAPDPSMADMRTAIIAADQERYGGEHFDLLWSAFAERGLGYSAASKGGDDTDPQPAYNHPSATKNGVFSGKIINSDTGKPVEGARIIVGQYEARTSAASVTSEKGGFSLPMVSGEYDITVQARGFGSRTFENVKISAGQKLSQKISLSPNLASSANGATIVSASDESDSHPAKNALDDTEGTVYATNVKEDGFKGSEFVVDLAGDKPVSVSYIQVSAFKDIDKARFAALKDFEVHVSQDGSNWTPVQTGTFKAGKPRPATPDLHYKGFSLASPVQAKFIKFVAKNAQDNALGYVQAAEVQVFASKSAKVEPLPPVVTPPFTAEGTIQAGNAATGIGSLADADATGSVTQNEFTATQNPEPASQGADGFVVTVPELYRDGLHSFNAAGPGDGSYDLDIYFYDKNFQLIKSVATAAADESGIVPGGAVYAYVGLYSGANVPFKLTIEQ
;
A
#
# COMPACT_ATOMS: atom_id res chain seq x y z
N MET A 1 52.55 -12.83 -26.74
CA MET A 1 53.47 -12.14 -27.69
C MET A 1 52.85 -10.80 -28.05
N LYS A 2 53.40 -9.66 -27.58
CA LYS A 2 54.07 -8.62 -28.40
C LYS A 2 53.45 -8.52 -29.81
N GLY A 3 52.76 -7.47 -30.24
CA GLY A 3 52.94 -6.04 -29.98
C GLY A 3 53.17 -5.33 -31.32
N LEU A 4 52.88 -4.02 -31.36
CA LEU A 4 53.28 -3.04 -32.40
C LEU A 4 52.56 -3.12 -33.76
N LYS A 5 52.35 -2.03 -34.51
CA LYS A 5 52.33 -0.57 -34.30
C LYS A 5 51.89 0.05 -35.64
N LYS A 6 51.02 1.06 -35.55
CA LYS A 6 51.12 2.40 -36.17
C LYS A 6 51.55 2.58 -37.65
N SER A 7 50.64 3.25 -38.37
CA SER A 7 50.77 4.63 -38.90
C SER A 7 51.08 4.89 -40.38
N ALA A 8 50.48 6.02 -40.81
CA ALA A 8 50.80 6.93 -41.92
C ALA A 8 50.13 6.61 -43.27
N SER A 9 49.66 7.54 -44.10
CA SER A 9 49.32 8.99 -44.11
C SER A 9 49.16 9.34 -45.62
N ILE A 10 48.57 10.52 -45.95
CA ILE A 10 48.75 11.31 -47.21
C ILE A 10 47.93 10.80 -48.44
N VAL A 11 47.24 11.58 -49.31
CA VAL A 11 46.86 13.02 -49.48
C VAL A 11 46.10 13.14 -50.83
N LEU A 12 45.27 14.19 -50.99
CA LEU A 12 44.75 14.89 -52.22
C LEU A 12 44.04 14.05 -53.33
N ALA A 13 42.77 14.30 -53.71
CA ALA A 13 42.14 15.46 -54.38
C ALA A 13 42.15 15.42 -55.93
N ALA A 14 41.02 15.84 -56.51
CA ALA A 14 40.69 16.27 -57.90
C ALA A 14 39.62 15.36 -58.55
N GLN A 15 38.33 15.76 -58.65
CA GLN A 15 37.70 16.71 -59.60
C GLN A 15 37.69 16.28 -61.08
N LEU A 16 36.57 16.67 -61.74
CA LEU A 16 36.21 16.67 -63.17
C LEU A 16 35.49 15.42 -63.69
N LEU A 17 34.46 15.48 -64.55
CA LEU A 17 33.47 16.48 -64.97
C LEU A 17 32.66 15.81 -66.12
N ALA A 18 31.34 16.07 -66.19
CA ALA A 18 30.47 16.05 -67.38
C ALA A 18 30.37 14.77 -68.26
N GLY A 19 29.22 14.36 -68.79
CA GLY A 19 27.89 14.96 -68.83
C GLY A 19 27.08 14.26 -69.94
N ALA A 20 25.75 14.32 -69.85
CA ALA A 20 24.84 14.37 -70.99
C ALA A 20 23.44 14.70 -70.48
N ALA A 21 22.85 15.77 -71.03
CA ALA A 21 21.51 16.25 -70.73
C ALA A 21 20.50 15.68 -71.72
N VAL A 22 19.28 15.41 -71.25
CA VAL A 22 18.03 15.51 -72.02
C VAL A 22 16.93 16.00 -71.07
N PRO A 23 16.11 17.03 -71.42
CA PRO A 23 15.04 17.53 -70.57
C PRO A 23 13.65 17.03 -71.02
N LEU A 24 12.76 16.73 -70.07
CA LEU A 24 11.38 17.27 -70.00
C LEU A 24 10.54 16.61 -68.88
N ASN A 25 10.24 17.44 -67.88
CA ASN A 25 9.07 17.51 -66.99
C ASN A 25 8.15 16.29 -66.85
N VAL A 26 8.14 15.70 -65.64
CA VAL A 26 6.94 15.16 -64.97
C VAL A 26 7.12 15.26 -63.44
N PHE A 27 6.25 16.06 -62.80
CA PHE A 27 5.95 16.24 -61.35
C PHE A 27 7.08 16.45 -60.32
N ALA A 28 7.10 17.64 -59.71
CA ALA A 28 7.80 17.91 -58.46
C ALA A 28 7.11 17.16 -57.30
N GLU A 29 7.83 16.28 -56.62
CA GLU A 29 7.41 15.71 -55.35
C GLU A 29 7.41 16.77 -54.23
N PRO A 30 6.48 16.69 -53.26
CA PRO A 30 6.42 17.62 -52.14
C PRO A 30 7.61 17.42 -51.19
N HIS A 31 8.17 18.57 -50.81
CA HIS A 31 9.32 18.79 -49.93
C HIS A 31 9.46 17.78 -48.77
N THR A 32 10.59 17.07 -48.76
CA THR A 32 10.96 16.11 -47.74
C THR A 32 11.15 16.76 -46.37
N SER A 33 10.41 16.28 -45.36
CA SER A 33 10.70 16.52 -43.96
C SER A 33 12.08 15.97 -43.62
N VAL A 34 12.98 16.79 -43.10
CA VAL A 34 14.28 16.31 -42.61
C VAL A 34 14.06 15.69 -41.23
N GLN A 35 14.02 14.36 -41.17
CA GLN A 35 14.19 13.62 -39.92
C GLN A 35 15.63 13.81 -39.44
N THR A 36 15.81 14.40 -38.26
CA THR A 36 17.08 14.27 -37.54
C THR A 36 16.98 13.04 -36.65
N THR A 37 17.53 11.92 -37.11
CA THR A 37 17.70 10.71 -36.29
C THR A 37 18.59 11.00 -35.09
N ASN A 38 18.03 10.90 -33.88
CA ASN A 38 18.80 10.49 -32.71
C ASN A 38 18.60 8.98 -32.52
N MET A 39 19.59 8.24 -31.99
CA MET A 39 19.68 6.77 -32.06
C MET A 39 18.60 5.97 -31.29
N HIS A 40 17.50 6.56 -30.87
CA HIS A 40 16.44 5.87 -30.13
C HIS A 40 15.07 6.29 -30.66
N ASP A 41 14.43 5.37 -31.39
CA ASP A 41 13.12 5.50 -32.05
C ASP A 41 12.02 6.07 -31.13
N HIS A 42 11.77 7.38 -31.20
CA HIS A 42 10.54 8.01 -30.70
C HIS A 42 9.86 8.77 -31.84
N LYS A 43 8.52 8.68 -31.93
CA LYS A 43 7.73 9.53 -32.83
C LYS A 43 7.78 10.97 -32.31
N GLU A 44 8.70 11.77 -32.85
CA GLU A 44 8.75 13.22 -32.62
C GLU A 44 7.57 13.93 -33.31
N GLU A 45 6.97 14.95 -32.68
CA GLU A 45 6.32 16.00 -33.47
C GLU A 45 7.41 16.73 -34.27
N THR A 46 7.31 16.64 -35.59
CA THR A 46 8.30 17.15 -36.54
C THR A 46 8.36 18.68 -36.52
N GLY A 47 9.47 19.24 -36.03
CA GLY A 47 9.80 20.65 -36.26
C GLY A 47 10.21 20.87 -37.72
N PHE A 48 9.54 21.80 -38.41
CA PHE A 48 9.83 22.11 -39.82
C PHE A 48 10.65 23.40 -39.94
N ASP A 49 11.72 23.40 -40.74
CA ASP A 49 12.51 24.60 -41.03
C ASP A 49 13.16 24.48 -42.40
N VAL A 50 12.73 25.30 -43.37
CA VAL A 50 13.27 25.27 -44.74
C VAL A 50 14.77 25.59 -44.82
N ARG A 51 15.36 26.14 -43.75
CA ARG A 51 16.81 26.43 -43.71
C ARG A 51 17.64 25.18 -43.48
N LYS A 52 17.08 24.11 -42.92
CA LYS A 52 17.80 22.85 -42.68
C LYS A 52 18.14 22.09 -43.97
N SER A 53 17.41 22.34 -45.05
CA SER A 53 17.65 21.77 -46.38
C SER A 53 18.49 22.68 -47.29
N ALA A 54 18.88 23.88 -46.82
CA ALA A 54 19.71 24.81 -47.59
C ALA A 54 21.22 24.50 -47.45
N ALA A 55 21.98 24.74 -48.52
CA ALA A 55 23.43 24.58 -48.50
C ALA A 55 24.10 25.55 -47.49
N ALA A 56 25.10 25.06 -46.76
CA ALA A 56 25.85 25.89 -45.80
C ALA A 56 26.52 27.08 -46.49
N LEU A 57 26.32 28.27 -45.93
CA LEU A 57 26.92 29.51 -46.42
C LEU A 57 28.26 29.76 -45.74
N MET A 58 29.30 29.88 -46.57
CA MET A 58 30.61 30.31 -46.13
C MET A 58 30.68 31.85 -45.99
N PRO A 59 31.51 32.37 -45.06
CA PRO A 59 31.77 33.80 -44.97
C PRO A 59 32.44 34.33 -46.25
N LYS A 60 32.08 35.54 -46.68
CA LYS A 60 32.70 36.19 -47.84
C LYS A 60 34.15 36.59 -47.53
N LYS A 61 34.97 36.78 -48.57
CA LYS A 61 36.38 37.15 -48.43
C LYS A 61 36.57 38.41 -47.58
N GLU A 62 35.69 39.40 -47.75
CA GLU A 62 35.70 40.66 -47.01
C GLU A 62 35.45 40.43 -45.51
N GLN A 63 34.54 39.53 -45.16
CA GLN A 63 34.24 39.16 -43.76
C GLN A 63 35.41 38.41 -43.12
N ILE A 64 36.07 37.51 -43.87
CA ILE A 64 37.26 36.79 -43.41
C ILE A 64 38.42 37.76 -43.17
N THR A 65 38.64 38.73 -44.09
CA THR A 65 39.65 39.77 -43.93
C THR A 65 39.33 40.67 -42.72
N ALA A 66 38.09 41.11 -42.55
CA ALA A 66 37.67 41.92 -41.41
C ALA A 66 37.84 41.16 -40.08
N ALA A 67 37.43 39.90 -40.01
CA ALA A 67 37.62 39.05 -38.84
C ALA A 67 39.11 38.84 -38.52
N SER A 68 39.95 38.63 -39.54
CA SER A 68 41.39 38.50 -39.37
C SER A 68 42.02 39.78 -38.81
N ASN A 69 41.58 40.95 -39.26
CA ASN A 69 42.03 42.23 -38.73
C ASN A 69 41.57 42.45 -37.28
N LEU A 70 40.33 42.06 -36.95
CA LEU A 70 39.81 42.11 -35.58
C LEU A 70 40.63 41.21 -34.63
N VAL A 71 40.93 39.97 -35.05
CA VAL A 71 41.76 39.03 -34.27
C VAL A 71 43.18 39.60 -34.09
N LYS A 72 43.78 40.19 -35.13
CA LYS A 72 45.08 40.88 -35.02
C LYS A 72 45.05 42.06 -34.06
N LYS A 73 43.99 42.89 -34.09
CA LYS A 73 43.81 44.06 -33.21
C LYS A 73 43.66 43.65 -31.74
N LEU A 74 42.95 42.56 -31.47
CA LEU A 74 42.63 42.12 -30.11
C LEU A 74 43.65 41.15 -29.50
N GLY A 75 44.49 40.50 -30.32
CA GLY A 75 45.54 39.59 -29.87
C GLY A 75 45.07 38.15 -29.63
N SER A 76 45.97 37.34 -29.05
CA SER A 76 45.76 35.90 -28.82
C SER A 76 44.52 35.61 -27.95
N GLY A 77 43.88 34.46 -28.21
CA GLY A 77 42.66 34.03 -27.53
C GLY A 77 41.36 34.62 -28.09
N THR A 78 41.42 35.50 -29.11
CA THR A 78 40.23 36.00 -29.82
C THR A 78 39.70 34.95 -30.79
N ARG A 79 38.43 34.56 -30.66
CA ARG A 79 37.77 33.53 -31.48
C ARG A 79 36.55 34.12 -32.21
N VAL A 80 36.43 33.83 -33.50
CA VAL A 80 35.24 34.12 -34.33
C VAL A 80 34.70 32.79 -34.83
N GLN A 81 33.52 32.41 -34.33
CA GLN A 81 32.78 31.24 -34.80
C GLN A 81 31.77 31.69 -35.86
N TRP A 82 31.65 30.94 -36.95
CA TRP A 82 30.77 31.27 -38.07
C TRP A 82 29.46 30.49 -38.01
N ASN A 83 28.37 31.16 -38.38
CA ASN A 83 27.04 30.58 -38.52
C ASN A 83 26.88 30.04 -39.96
N PRO A 84 26.78 28.72 -40.16
CA PRO A 84 26.65 28.13 -41.49
C PRO A 84 25.32 28.47 -42.18
N LEU A 85 24.31 28.98 -41.46
CA LEU A 85 23.03 29.40 -42.06
C LEU A 85 23.11 30.75 -42.77
N PHE A 86 24.04 31.62 -42.38
CA PHE A 86 24.10 33.02 -42.84
C PHE A 86 25.48 33.47 -43.32
N GLY A 87 26.54 32.68 -43.08
CA GLY A 87 27.92 33.09 -43.39
C GLY A 87 28.37 34.31 -42.58
N THR A 88 27.76 34.56 -41.42
CA THR A 88 28.07 35.66 -40.48
C THR A 88 28.52 35.07 -39.14
N PRO A 89 29.14 35.84 -38.24
CA PRO A 89 29.57 35.30 -36.94
C PRO A 89 28.39 34.81 -36.10
N SER A 90 28.49 33.58 -35.60
CA SER A 90 27.61 33.07 -34.53
C SER A 90 28.08 33.51 -33.15
N PHE A 91 29.39 33.63 -32.97
CA PHE A 91 29.99 34.02 -31.70
C PHE A 91 31.33 34.72 -31.91
N ILE A 92 31.58 35.79 -31.17
CA ILE A 92 32.87 36.48 -31.08
C ILE A 92 33.21 36.61 -29.60
N THR A 93 34.35 36.06 -29.19
CA THR A 93 34.84 36.12 -27.81
C THR A 93 36.33 36.24 -27.73
N LYS A 94 36.81 36.55 -26.52
CA LYS A 94 38.21 36.48 -26.14
C LYS A 94 38.34 35.64 -24.87
N GLU A 95 39.20 34.63 -24.89
CA GLU A 95 39.40 33.70 -23.76
C GLU A 95 39.79 34.42 -22.46
N LYS A 96 40.57 35.51 -22.55
CA LYS A 96 40.93 36.38 -21.44
C LYS A 96 40.83 37.84 -21.86
N GLY A 97 39.93 38.61 -21.24
CA GLY A 97 39.73 40.04 -21.47
C GLY A 97 38.47 40.37 -22.28
N TYR A 98 38.49 41.52 -22.96
CA TYR A 98 37.32 42.13 -23.60
C TYR A 98 37.57 42.38 -25.11
N LEU A 99 36.49 42.49 -25.88
CA LEU A 99 36.49 42.82 -27.32
C LEU A 99 36.67 44.32 -27.60
N SER A 100 36.66 45.16 -26.55
CA SER A 100 36.92 46.60 -26.62
C SER A 100 37.51 47.14 -25.31
N GLY A 101 38.06 48.35 -25.38
CA GLY A 101 38.44 49.13 -24.20
C GLY A 101 37.23 49.70 -23.45
N PRO A 102 37.44 50.30 -22.25
CA PRO A 102 36.36 50.95 -21.51
C PRO A 102 35.76 52.13 -22.29
N SER A 103 34.48 52.42 -22.07
CA SER A 103 33.81 53.58 -22.65
C SER A 103 32.84 54.21 -21.63
N SER A 104 32.58 55.51 -21.77
CA SER A 104 31.59 56.23 -20.94
C SER A 104 30.17 56.15 -21.52
N TYR A 105 29.98 55.40 -22.59
CA TYR A 105 28.69 55.23 -23.24
C TYR A 105 27.80 54.26 -22.45
N ASN A 106 26.49 54.43 -22.53
CA ASN A 106 25.55 53.42 -22.04
C ASN A 106 25.69 52.11 -22.86
N ALA A 107 25.16 51.00 -22.34
CA ALA A 107 25.36 49.68 -22.93
C ALA A 107 24.92 49.61 -24.40
N GLU A 108 23.75 50.15 -24.74
CA GLU A 108 23.29 50.21 -26.13
C GLU A 108 24.28 50.96 -27.04
N THR A 109 24.70 52.16 -26.65
CA THR A 109 25.57 53.00 -27.48
C THR A 109 26.96 52.37 -27.62
N ALA A 110 27.50 51.82 -26.54
CA ALA A 110 28.77 51.08 -26.57
C ALA A 110 28.68 49.86 -27.51
N ALA A 111 27.60 49.09 -27.43
CA ALA A 111 27.35 47.95 -28.29
C ALA A 111 27.21 48.35 -29.77
N ARG A 112 26.42 49.39 -30.06
CA ARG A 112 26.17 49.87 -31.42
C ARG A 112 27.44 50.43 -32.06
N ASN A 113 28.23 51.22 -31.32
CA ASN A 113 29.51 51.75 -31.81
C ASN A 113 30.49 50.62 -32.13
N TRP A 114 30.62 49.63 -31.23
CA TRP A 114 31.47 48.48 -31.49
C TRP A 114 31.02 47.69 -32.72
N MET A 115 29.71 47.50 -32.90
CA MET A 115 29.19 46.83 -34.10
C MET A 115 29.45 47.63 -35.38
N LYS A 116 29.39 48.97 -35.35
CA LYS A 116 29.72 49.82 -36.52
C LYS A 116 31.18 49.69 -36.92
N GLU A 117 32.09 49.82 -35.96
CA GLU A 117 33.54 49.64 -36.19
C GLU A 117 33.88 48.26 -36.79
N ASN A 118 33.03 47.27 -36.53
CA ASN A 118 33.22 45.88 -36.95
C ASN A 118 32.13 45.39 -37.93
N ALA A 119 31.39 46.29 -38.58
CA ALA A 119 30.19 45.95 -39.36
C ALA A 119 30.52 44.98 -40.51
N ALA A 120 31.70 45.13 -41.12
CA ALA A 120 32.20 44.26 -42.17
C ALA A 120 32.36 42.79 -41.74
N VAL A 121 32.58 42.51 -40.44
CA VAL A 121 32.66 41.13 -39.92
C VAL A 121 31.30 40.42 -40.06
N PHE A 122 30.21 41.15 -39.80
CA PHE A 122 28.84 40.67 -39.92
C PHE A 122 28.28 40.73 -41.36
N GLY A 123 29.06 41.24 -42.32
CA GLY A 123 28.56 41.49 -43.68
C GLY A 123 27.50 42.60 -43.74
N LEU A 124 27.52 43.52 -42.78
CA LEU A 124 26.59 44.65 -42.67
C LEU A 124 27.32 45.97 -42.98
N SER A 125 26.55 46.99 -43.36
CA SER A 125 27.02 48.38 -43.39
C SER A 125 26.76 49.07 -42.04
N GLU A 126 27.47 50.15 -41.74
CA GLU A 126 27.20 50.95 -40.54
C GLU A 126 25.74 51.48 -40.51
N ALA A 127 25.22 51.89 -41.67
CA ALA A 127 23.83 52.30 -41.81
C ALA A 127 22.83 51.14 -41.56
N ALA A 128 23.21 49.89 -41.81
CA ALA A 128 22.40 48.72 -41.45
C ALA A 128 22.45 48.45 -39.93
N VAL A 129 23.59 48.69 -39.28
CA VAL A 129 23.73 48.62 -37.82
C VAL A 129 22.87 49.70 -37.15
N ASP A 130 22.77 50.90 -37.72
CA ASP A 130 21.87 51.96 -37.23
C ASP A 130 20.40 51.58 -37.27
N LYS A 131 19.98 50.80 -38.27
CA LYS A 131 18.60 50.35 -38.44
C LYS A 131 18.22 49.15 -37.55
N LEU A 132 19.17 48.58 -36.81
CA LEU A 132 18.86 47.52 -35.85
C LEU A 132 18.02 48.08 -34.70
N SER A 133 16.86 47.47 -34.45
CA SER A 133 16.05 47.80 -33.29
C SER A 133 16.54 47.06 -32.06
N VAL A 134 16.66 47.77 -30.94
CA VAL A 134 16.83 47.12 -29.64
C VAL A 134 15.48 46.57 -29.22
N ILE A 135 15.41 45.25 -29.05
CA ILE A 135 14.18 44.58 -28.60
C ILE A 135 14.22 44.25 -27.10
N LYS A 136 15.42 44.24 -26.50
CA LYS A 136 15.62 44.03 -25.08
C LYS A 136 17.01 44.50 -24.66
N GLU A 137 17.11 45.15 -23.51
CA GLU A 137 18.36 45.28 -22.76
C GLU A 137 18.16 44.56 -21.43
N ASN A 138 18.96 43.53 -21.16
CA ASN A 138 18.89 42.76 -19.92
C ASN A 138 20.09 43.07 -19.04
N SER A 139 19.88 43.76 -17.94
CA SER A 139 20.88 43.84 -16.87
C SER A 139 20.93 42.52 -16.12
N ILE A 140 22.11 41.92 -16.00
CA ILE A 140 22.33 40.66 -15.28
C ILE A 140 22.56 40.99 -13.80
N PRO A 141 21.61 40.63 -12.90
CA PRO A 141 21.71 40.96 -11.48
C PRO A 141 23.04 40.51 -10.87
N GLY A 142 23.61 41.34 -10.00
CA GLY A 142 24.86 41.04 -9.28
C GLY A 142 26.17 41.13 -10.09
N SER A 143 26.12 41.28 -11.41
CA SER A 143 27.34 41.25 -12.26
C SER A 143 27.73 42.60 -12.89
N GLY A 144 26.79 43.56 -12.96
CA GLY A 144 26.98 44.81 -13.69
C GLY A 144 27.12 44.63 -15.21
N LEU A 145 26.73 43.48 -15.77
CA LEU A 145 26.72 43.20 -17.20
C LEU A 145 25.33 43.51 -17.80
N SER A 146 25.29 44.20 -18.93
CA SER A 146 24.08 44.40 -19.74
C SER A 146 24.20 43.65 -21.06
N ALA A 147 23.23 42.78 -21.38
CA ALA A 147 23.10 42.16 -22.69
C ALA A 147 22.12 42.95 -23.56
N VAL A 148 22.64 43.63 -24.58
CA VAL A 148 21.83 44.41 -25.53
C VAL A 148 21.46 43.52 -26.70
N VAL A 149 20.15 43.31 -26.90
CA VAL A 149 19.59 42.44 -27.94
C VAL A 149 19.07 43.28 -29.09
N PHE A 150 19.79 43.24 -30.20
CA PHE A 150 19.41 43.85 -31.47
C PHE A 150 18.66 42.85 -32.35
N GLN A 151 17.68 43.35 -33.09
CA GLN A 151 16.90 42.61 -34.07
C GLN A 151 16.97 43.34 -35.43
N GLN A 152 17.33 42.60 -36.48
CA GLN A 152 17.27 43.10 -37.85
C GLN A 152 15.83 43.39 -38.25
N GLN A 153 15.67 44.50 -38.96
CA GLN A 153 14.41 44.89 -39.58
C GLN A 153 14.63 45.17 -41.05
N PHE A 154 13.63 44.81 -41.84
CA PHE A 154 13.61 45.04 -43.28
C PHE A 154 12.31 45.75 -43.63
N SER A 155 12.42 46.96 -44.17
CA SER A 155 11.27 47.85 -44.39
C SER A 155 10.41 48.07 -43.13
N GLY A 156 11.05 48.17 -41.95
CA GLY A 156 10.36 48.34 -40.66
C GLY A 156 9.74 47.06 -40.08
N ILE A 157 9.93 45.91 -40.74
CA ILE A 157 9.36 44.62 -40.31
C ILE A 157 10.46 43.76 -39.67
N GLN A 158 10.21 43.27 -38.46
CA GLN A 158 11.13 42.39 -37.72
C GLN A 158 11.17 40.97 -38.30
N SER A 159 12.31 40.28 -38.16
CA SER A 159 12.42 38.87 -38.53
C SER A 159 11.84 37.92 -37.47
N ALA A 160 11.21 36.82 -37.91
CA ALA A 160 10.54 35.84 -37.04
C ALA A 160 11.55 34.95 -36.32
N ASN A 161 12.55 34.48 -37.06
CA ASN A 161 13.56 33.55 -36.60
C ASN A 161 14.87 33.84 -37.35
N GLY A 162 15.92 34.20 -36.62
CA GLY A 162 17.15 34.78 -37.21
C GLY A 162 17.19 36.30 -37.10
N GLY A 163 18.34 36.89 -37.42
CA GLY A 163 18.51 38.34 -37.47
C GLY A 163 18.80 39.00 -36.11
N ARG A 164 19.19 38.21 -35.11
CA ARG A 164 19.54 38.73 -33.78
C ARG A 164 21.03 38.93 -33.64
N ILE A 165 21.40 40.01 -32.98
CA ILE A 165 22.77 40.25 -32.51
C ILE A 165 22.67 40.63 -31.03
N ILE A 166 23.37 39.91 -30.17
CA ILE A 166 23.42 40.15 -28.74
C ILE A 166 24.83 40.58 -28.40
N VAL A 167 24.96 41.75 -27.79
CA VAL A 167 26.25 42.31 -27.37
C VAL A 167 26.23 42.45 -25.86
N SER A 168 27.15 41.77 -25.19
CA SER A 168 27.30 41.83 -23.73
C SER A 168 28.27 42.95 -23.37
N VAL A 169 27.82 43.94 -22.59
CA VAL A 169 28.59 45.14 -22.22
C VAL A 169 28.70 45.23 -20.70
N THR A 170 29.92 45.43 -20.18
CA THR A 170 30.15 45.58 -18.73
C THR A 170 29.76 46.98 -18.25
N LYS A 171 29.66 47.15 -16.93
CA LYS A 171 29.42 48.45 -16.27
C LYS A 171 30.40 49.56 -16.66
N ASP A 172 31.63 49.19 -17.04
CA ASP A 172 32.67 50.14 -17.48
C ASP A 172 32.66 50.35 -19.01
N GLY A 173 31.58 49.95 -19.69
CA GLY A 173 31.39 50.15 -21.12
C GLY A 173 32.25 49.28 -22.04
N LYS A 174 32.78 48.15 -21.55
CA LYS A 174 33.59 47.20 -22.34
C LYS A 174 32.70 46.12 -22.95
N VAL A 175 32.94 45.75 -24.21
CA VAL A 175 32.25 44.63 -24.86
C VAL A 175 32.92 43.32 -24.45
N LEU A 176 32.19 42.44 -23.80
CA LEU A 176 32.66 41.12 -23.34
C LEU A 176 32.54 40.06 -24.45
N SER A 177 31.37 39.97 -25.09
CA SER A 177 31.07 38.96 -26.09
C SER A 177 30.00 39.43 -27.06
N VAL A 178 30.01 38.86 -28.26
CA VAL A 178 28.92 39.01 -29.23
C VAL A 178 28.45 37.66 -29.69
N SER A 179 27.13 37.42 -29.63
CA SER A 179 26.49 36.24 -30.21
C SER A 179 25.47 36.68 -31.25
N SER A 180 25.37 35.97 -32.37
CA SER A 180 24.57 36.45 -33.50
C SER A 180 24.01 35.31 -34.36
N ASN A 181 22.89 35.59 -35.02
CA ASN A 181 22.44 34.86 -36.20
C ASN A 181 21.94 35.86 -37.26
N ALA A 182 22.64 36.98 -37.39
CA ALA A 182 22.36 38.02 -38.37
C ALA A 182 22.50 37.49 -39.80
N SER A 183 21.57 37.88 -40.67
CA SER A 183 21.72 37.70 -42.11
C SER A 183 22.48 38.87 -42.72
N ARG A 184 23.23 38.61 -43.79
CA ARG A 184 23.81 39.65 -44.66
C ARG A 184 22.85 40.16 -45.73
N GLY A 185 21.60 39.70 -45.72
CA GLY A 185 20.54 40.23 -46.58
C GLY A 185 20.36 41.73 -46.37
N ALA A 186 20.09 42.46 -47.45
CA ALA A 186 20.01 43.92 -47.44
C ALA A 186 18.58 44.47 -47.54
N ALA A 187 17.68 43.74 -48.19
CA ALA A 187 16.30 44.15 -48.44
C ALA A 187 15.39 42.93 -48.63
N LEU A 188 14.09 43.17 -48.52
CA LEU A 188 13.04 42.19 -48.85
C LEU A 188 13.18 41.70 -50.29
N SER A 189 13.01 40.40 -50.52
CA SER A 189 12.99 39.81 -51.86
C SER A 189 11.74 40.20 -52.64
N GLU A 190 10.60 40.32 -51.95
CA GLU A 190 9.29 40.72 -52.49
C GLU A 190 8.45 41.44 -51.42
N ALA A 191 7.33 42.04 -51.83
CA ALA A 191 6.33 42.58 -50.91
C ALA A 191 5.37 41.49 -50.40
N HIS A 192 4.77 41.69 -49.21
CA HIS A 192 3.70 40.83 -48.68
C HIS A 192 2.47 40.90 -49.61
N LYS A 193 2.08 39.77 -50.24
CA LYS A 193 0.89 39.68 -51.11
C LYS A 193 -0.34 39.14 -50.39
N LEU A 194 -0.14 38.24 -49.41
CA LEU A 194 -1.21 37.69 -48.58
C LEU A 194 -1.61 38.63 -47.46
N SER A 195 -2.89 38.60 -47.08
CA SER A 195 -3.36 39.22 -45.83
C SER A 195 -3.04 38.33 -44.61
N SER A 196 -3.11 38.90 -43.41
CA SER A 196 -3.00 38.17 -42.14
C SER A 196 -4.07 37.09 -42.01
N LYS A 197 -5.29 37.38 -42.50
CA LYS A 197 -6.41 36.43 -42.59
C LYS A 197 -6.07 35.25 -43.50
N ASP A 198 -5.52 35.52 -44.70
CA ASP A 198 -5.16 34.46 -45.64
C ASP A 198 -4.05 33.57 -45.09
N ALA A 199 -3.07 34.15 -44.41
CA ALA A 199 -1.99 33.41 -43.77
C ALA A 199 -2.51 32.48 -42.66
N LEU A 200 -3.40 32.96 -41.78
CA LEU A 200 -4.05 32.11 -40.77
C LEU A 200 -4.89 31.01 -41.41
N LEU A 201 -5.67 31.33 -42.43
CA LEU A 201 -6.49 30.32 -43.12
C LEU A 201 -5.63 29.24 -43.77
N LYS A 202 -4.46 29.59 -44.32
CA LYS A 202 -3.48 28.61 -44.83
C LYS A 202 -2.99 27.68 -43.73
N VAL A 203 -2.62 28.20 -42.56
CA VAL A 203 -2.20 27.39 -41.41
C VAL A 203 -3.32 26.44 -40.97
N VAL A 204 -4.54 26.96 -40.81
CA VAL A 204 -5.69 26.13 -40.40
C VAL A 204 -5.99 25.05 -41.43
N THR A 205 -5.98 25.39 -42.73
CA THR A 205 -6.24 24.41 -43.81
C THR A 205 -5.17 23.32 -43.85
N THR A 206 -3.91 23.68 -43.62
CA THR A 206 -2.80 22.71 -43.60
C THR A 206 -2.91 21.74 -42.42
N HIS A 207 -3.26 22.21 -41.23
CA HIS A 207 -3.28 21.37 -40.03
C HIS A 207 -4.63 20.70 -39.76
N LEU A 208 -5.72 21.35 -40.14
CA LEU A 208 -7.10 20.90 -39.96
C LEU A 208 -7.87 21.03 -41.28
N PRO A 209 -7.55 20.22 -42.31
CA PRO A 209 -8.10 20.37 -43.66
C PRO A 209 -9.63 20.21 -43.73
N ASN A 210 -10.23 19.55 -42.73
CA ASN A 210 -11.67 19.32 -42.65
C ASN A 210 -12.41 20.34 -41.77
N LEU A 211 -11.70 21.30 -41.16
CA LEU A 211 -12.34 22.30 -40.30
C LEU A 211 -12.88 23.47 -41.13
N SER A 212 -14.19 23.72 -41.03
CA SER A 212 -14.79 24.94 -41.57
C SER A 212 -14.55 26.10 -40.61
N TYR A 213 -13.52 26.92 -40.87
CA TYR A 213 -13.14 28.07 -40.05
C TYR A 213 -13.08 29.34 -40.90
N SER A 214 -13.78 30.39 -40.47
CA SER A 214 -13.75 31.72 -41.10
C SER A 214 -13.13 32.73 -40.12
N PRO A 215 -11.85 33.11 -40.30
CA PRO A 215 -11.19 34.00 -39.37
C PRO A 215 -11.86 35.38 -39.35
N SER A 216 -12.25 35.82 -38.15
CA SER A 216 -12.82 37.14 -37.88
C SER A 216 -11.86 37.95 -37.00
N LEU A 217 -11.40 39.10 -37.49
CA LEU A 217 -10.48 39.97 -36.76
C LEU A 217 -11.21 40.59 -35.56
N THR A 218 -10.68 40.36 -34.37
CA THR A 218 -11.23 40.85 -33.09
C THR A 218 -10.49 42.06 -32.55
N GLY A 219 -9.25 42.28 -32.97
CA GLY A 219 -8.46 43.43 -32.55
C GLY A 219 -6.98 43.29 -32.87
N THR A 220 -6.18 44.21 -32.34
CA THR A 220 -4.71 44.14 -32.40
C THR A 220 -4.15 44.37 -31.01
N LYS A 221 -3.23 43.49 -30.58
CA LYS A 221 -2.55 43.57 -29.26
C LYS A 221 -1.05 43.40 -29.44
N ASN A 222 -0.26 44.39 -29.02
CA ASN A 222 1.22 44.36 -29.10
C ASN A 222 1.77 44.02 -30.52
N GLY A 223 1.06 44.51 -31.55
CA GLY A 223 1.38 44.28 -32.95
C GLY A 223 0.99 42.89 -33.49
N TRP A 224 0.20 42.12 -32.75
CA TRP A 224 -0.45 40.90 -33.24
C TRP A 224 -1.91 41.20 -33.59
N GLU A 225 -2.34 40.84 -34.79
CA GLU A 225 -3.74 40.77 -35.17
C GLU A 225 -4.38 39.52 -34.54
N GLU A 226 -5.44 39.71 -33.76
CA GLU A 226 -6.12 38.64 -33.02
C GLU A 226 -7.40 38.23 -33.76
N PHE A 227 -7.57 36.95 -34.05
CA PHE A 227 -8.73 36.39 -34.74
C PHE A 227 -9.54 35.49 -33.80
N ALA A 228 -10.86 35.65 -33.76
CA ALA A 228 -11.74 34.84 -32.93
C ALA A 228 -11.56 33.35 -33.23
N GLY A 229 -11.53 32.51 -32.19
CA GLY A 229 -11.59 31.05 -32.34
C GLY A 229 -12.98 30.54 -32.74
N GLY A 230 -14.03 31.30 -32.40
CA GLY A 230 -15.42 30.86 -32.56
C GLY A 230 -15.72 29.62 -31.73
N ASP A 231 -16.65 28.80 -32.20
CA ASP A 231 -16.97 27.48 -31.61
C ASP A 231 -16.00 26.38 -32.11
N GLN A 232 -15.09 26.72 -33.04
CA GLN A 232 -14.25 25.77 -33.76
C GLN A 232 -12.86 25.60 -33.14
N LEU A 233 -12.32 26.65 -32.52
CA LEU A 233 -10.98 26.65 -31.93
C LEU A 233 -11.07 27.13 -30.47
N PRO A 234 -10.27 26.56 -29.56
CA PRO A 234 -10.44 26.73 -28.11
C PRO A 234 -10.19 28.16 -27.62
N THR A 235 -9.55 29.00 -28.42
CA THR A 235 -9.19 30.36 -28.05
C THR A 235 -8.85 31.22 -29.27
N VAL A 236 -8.53 32.49 -29.01
CA VAL A 236 -8.12 33.48 -30.01
C VAL A 236 -6.81 33.09 -30.69
N GLN A 237 -6.76 33.23 -32.01
CA GLN A 237 -5.59 32.94 -32.85
C GLN A 237 -4.84 34.24 -33.15
N ARG A 238 -3.51 34.20 -33.32
CA ARG A 238 -2.72 35.44 -33.46
C ARG A 238 -1.83 35.41 -34.68
N VAL A 239 -1.85 36.52 -35.44
CA VAL A 239 -1.01 36.68 -36.64
C VAL A 239 -0.21 37.97 -36.54
N LYS A 240 1.06 37.95 -36.95
CA LYS A 240 1.91 39.14 -36.98
C LYS A 240 2.77 39.17 -38.23
N LYS A 241 2.78 40.33 -38.90
CA LYS A 241 3.71 40.58 -40.02
C LYS A 241 5.14 40.39 -39.57
N SER A 242 5.91 39.68 -40.39
CA SER A 242 7.28 39.34 -40.12
C SER A 242 8.08 39.21 -41.40
N VAL A 243 9.38 38.98 -41.28
CA VAL A 243 10.20 38.47 -42.39
C VAL A 243 10.88 37.16 -41.98
N PHE A 244 11.23 36.34 -42.95
CA PHE A 244 11.96 35.09 -42.74
C PHE A 244 13.30 35.16 -43.47
N LEU A 245 14.39 34.90 -42.74
CA LEU A 245 15.75 34.99 -43.26
C LEU A 245 16.20 33.60 -43.68
N SER A 246 16.51 33.42 -44.97
CA SER A 246 17.03 32.18 -45.52
C SER A 246 18.28 32.47 -46.33
N GLY A 247 19.44 32.26 -45.73
CA GLY A 247 20.72 32.68 -46.29
C GLY A 247 20.81 34.19 -46.51
N ASP A 248 21.10 34.61 -47.74
CA ASP A 248 21.17 36.02 -48.16
C ASP A 248 19.79 36.57 -48.52
N THR A 249 18.76 35.72 -48.55
CA THR A 249 17.40 36.09 -48.96
C THR A 249 16.55 36.47 -47.75
N VAL A 250 15.84 37.59 -47.84
CA VAL A 250 14.90 38.08 -46.84
C VAL A 250 13.49 37.96 -47.40
N ARG A 251 12.77 36.89 -47.05
CA ARG A 251 11.41 36.64 -47.54
C ARG A 251 10.37 37.39 -46.70
N PRO A 252 9.33 38.01 -47.30
CA PRO A 252 8.20 38.52 -46.53
C PRO A 252 7.42 37.32 -45.91
N ALA A 253 7.03 37.43 -44.65
CA ALA A 253 6.38 36.33 -43.93
C ALA A 253 5.30 36.79 -42.93
N TYR A 254 4.52 35.85 -42.42
CA TYR A 254 3.66 36.02 -41.25
C TYR A 254 4.05 35.01 -40.17
N ARG A 255 4.08 35.44 -38.91
CA ARG A 255 4.07 34.54 -37.76
C ARG A 255 2.63 34.28 -37.37
N VAL A 256 2.27 33.01 -37.23
CA VAL A 256 0.94 32.56 -36.82
C VAL A 256 1.11 31.75 -35.54
N LEU A 257 0.52 32.21 -34.44
CA LEU A 257 0.37 31.42 -33.22
C LEU A 257 -0.97 30.70 -33.34
N PHE A 258 -0.90 29.41 -33.65
CA PHE A 258 -2.05 28.57 -33.90
C PHE A 258 -2.27 27.63 -32.71
N ILE A 259 -3.39 27.79 -32.02
CA ILE A 259 -3.81 26.97 -30.88
C ILE A 259 -4.92 26.04 -31.36
N GLU A 260 -4.55 24.79 -31.62
CA GLU A 260 -5.43 23.72 -32.10
C GLU A 260 -6.30 23.19 -30.96
N LYS A 261 -5.67 22.92 -29.80
CA LYS A 261 -6.29 22.46 -28.54
C LYS A 261 -5.61 23.15 -27.35
N LEU A 262 -6.23 23.11 -26.17
CA LEU A 262 -5.63 23.70 -24.96
C LEU A 262 -4.25 23.13 -24.63
N ASN A 263 -4.01 21.86 -24.95
CA ASN A 263 -2.72 21.17 -24.80
C ASN A 263 -1.92 21.04 -26.11
N LYS A 264 -2.33 21.70 -27.20
CA LYS A 264 -1.68 21.61 -28.52
C LYS A 264 -1.66 22.96 -29.22
N GLY A 265 -0.53 23.67 -29.10
CA GLY A 265 -0.30 24.97 -29.72
C GLY A 265 1.03 25.02 -30.46
N LYS A 266 1.08 25.75 -31.58
CA LYS A 266 2.25 25.84 -32.47
C LYS A 266 2.50 27.26 -32.93
N GLU A 267 3.75 27.57 -33.24
CA GLU A 267 4.12 28.75 -34.01
C GLU A 267 4.52 28.33 -35.41
N VAL A 268 3.79 28.87 -36.40
CA VAL A 268 4.03 28.64 -37.82
C VAL A 268 4.44 29.96 -38.48
N VAL A 269 5.56 29.97 -39.18
CA VAL A 269 5.98 31.08 -40.04
C VAL A 269 5.63 30.72 -41.47
N VAL A 270 4.80 31.55 -42.10
CA VAL A 270 4.27 31.33 -43.44
C VAL A 270 4.82 32.37 -44.40
N ASP A 271 5.20 31.96 -45.60
CA ASP A 271 5.60 32.85 -46.69
C ASP A 271 4.43 33.76 -47.08
N ALA A 272 4.64 35.08 -47.02
CA ALA A 272 3.58 36.05 -47.26
C ALA A 272 3.29 36.29 -48.75
N VAL A 273 3.94 35.56 -49.66
CA VAL A 273 3.65 35.56 -51.10
C VAL A 273 2.90 34.27 -51.47
N THR A 274 3.43 33.12 -51.07
CA THR A 274 2.95 31.80 -51.53
C THR A 274 1.99 31.12 -50.56
N GLY A 275 2.06 31.46 -49.27
CA GLY A 275 1.34 30.74 -48.21
C GLY A 275 2.01 29.44 -47.79
N GLU A 276 3.23 29.17 -48.26
CA GLU A 276 4.03 28.01 -47.88
C GLU A 276 4.50 28.12 -46.42
N THR A 277 4.46 27.02 -45.67
CA THR A 277 5.12 26.98 -44.36
C THR A 277 6.63 27.11 -44.55
N LEU A 278 7.26 28.07 -43.88
CA LEU A 278 8.71 28.28 -43.88
C LEU A 278 9.37 27.73 -42.61
N PHE A 279 8.65 27.77 -41.49
CA PHE A 279 9.12 27.28 -40.21
C PHE A 279 7.93 26.88 -39.33
N GLU A 280 8.07 25.81 -38.55
CA GLU A 280 7.08 25.37 -37.58
C GLU A 280 7.79 24.85 -36.33
N ARG A 281 7.26 25.24 -35.16
CA ARG A 281 7.63 24.64 -33.88
C ARG A 281 6.41 24.49 -32.97
N SER A 282 6.43 23.47 -32.12
CA SER A 282 5.49 23.40 -31.00
C SER A 282 5.76 24.53 -29.99
N LEU A 283 4.68 25.05 -29.41
CA LEU A 283 4.69 25.99 -28.28
C LEU A 283 4.42 25.26 -26.95
N VAL A 284 4.14 23.96 -26.99
CA VAL A 284 3.86 23.11 -25.83
C VAL A 284 4.92 22.00 -25.77
N GLN A 285 5.47 21.73 -24.58
CA GLN A 285 6.43 20.66 -24.36
C GLN A 285 5.74 19.58 -23.52
N TYR A 286 5.27 18.49 -24.15
CA TYR A 286 4.76 17.33 -23.43
C TYR A 286 5.95 16.48 -22.99
N LEU A 287 6.02 16.13 -21.71
CA LEU A 287 6.94 15.09 -21.23
C LEU A 287 6.18 13.77 -21.35
N ASP A 288 6.54 12.93 -22.33
CA ASP A 288 6.06 11.54 -22.43
C ASP A 288 6.70 10.70 -21.31
N SER A 289 6.26 10.98 -20.09
CA SER A 289 6.85 10.48 -18.86
C SER A 289 6.56 8.99 -18.69
N GLU A 290 7.55 8.19 -18.30
CA GLU A 290 7.43 6.75 -18.13
C GLU A 290 8.49 6.18 -17.18
N GLY A 291 8.25 4.99 -16.64
CA GLY A 291 9.18 4.27 -15.78
C GLY A 291 9.09 2.75 -15.91
N THR A 292 10.17 2.07 -15.52
CA THR A 292 10.21 0.61 -15.49
C THR A 292 9.70 0.10 -14.14
N ILE A 293 8.65 -0.72 -14.15
CA ILE A 293 7.94 -1.20 -12.94
C ILE A 293 7.60 -2.68 -13.03
N PHE A 294 7.24 -3.30 -11.89
CA PHE A 294 6.54 -4.58 -11.83
C PHE A 294 5.05 -4.33 -11.64
N GLU A 295 4.18 -4.94 -12.46
CA GLU A 295 2.73 -4.76 -12.32
C GLU A 295 2.15 -5.55 -11.14
N ASN A 296 2.86 -6.57 -10.68
CA ASN A 296 2.55 -7.35 -9.49
C ASN A 296 3.79 -7.41 -8.56
N TYR A 297 4.53 -8.52 -8.57
CA TYR A 297 5.79 -8.64 -7.83
C TYR A 297 6.86 -9.41 -8.61
N PRO A 298 8.15 -9.24 -8.34
CA PRO A 298 9.23 -9.91 -9.07
C PRO A 298 9.06 -11.43 -9.07
N GLY A 299 8.98 -12.02 -10.27
CA GLY A 299 8.82 -13.46 -10.43
C GLY A 299 7.39 -14.00 -10.34
N SER A 300 6.37 -13.14 -10.17
CA SER A 300 4.97 -13.56 -10.35
C SER A 300 4.70 -14.06 -11.78
N ALA A 301 3.75 -14.99 -11.93
CA ALA A 301 3.42 -15.56 -13.24
C ALA A 301 2.92 -14.51 -14.26
N SER A 302 2.14 -13.54 -13.77
CA SER A 302 1.67 -12.38 -14.52
C SER A 302 2.16 -11.10 -13.85
N GLY A 303 2.68 -10.15 -14.63
CA GLY A 303 3.18 -8.88 -14.10
C GLY A 303 4.54 -8.96 -13.39
N GLY A 304 5.20 -10.12 -13.40
CA GLY A 304 6.42 -10.37 -12.62
C GLY A 304 7.74 -10.05 -13.32
N TYR A 305 7.67 -9.39 -14.49
CA TYR A 305 8.82 -8.83 -15.20
C TYR A 305 8.71 -7.31 -15.25
N GLN A 306 9.87 -6.66 -15.23
CA GLN A 306 9.96 -5.22 -15.41
C GLN A 306 9.41 -4.79 -16.78
N THR A 307 8.40 -3.92 -16.79
CA THR A 307 7.81 -3.34 -18.00
C THR A 307 7.82 -1.82 -17.93
N VAL A 308 7.90 -1.15 -19.08
CA VAL A 308 7.82 0.31 -19.14
C VAL A 308 6.36 0.73 -19.15
N LYS A 309 5.97 1.60 -18.20
CA LYS A 309 4.62 2.16 -18.10
C LYS A 309 4.64 3.68 -18.17
N SER A 310 3.62 4.24 -18.81
CA SER A 310 3.43 5.68 -18.90
C SER A 310 3.00 6.26 -17.55
N PHE A 311 3.49 7.46 -17.24
CA PHE A 311 3.10 8.30 -16.11
C PHE A 311 2.15 9.44 -16.52
N SER A 312 1.44 9.25 -17.64
CA SER A 312 0.44 10.21 -18.13
C SER A 312 -0.82 10.26 -17.26
N GLY A 313 -1.09 9.21 -16.49
CA GLY A 313 -2.26 9.09 -15.61
C GLY A 313 -3.59 9.04 -16.33
N ASP A 314 -4.65 8.79 -15.57
CA ASP A 314 -6.01 8.99 -16.06
C ASP A 314 -6.31 10.50 -16.19
N PRO A 315 -6.73 11.01 -17.36
CA PRO A 315 -6.93 12.45 -17.55
C PRO A 315 -8.03 13.08 -16.67
N ALA A 316 -8.96 12.29 -16.11
CA ALA A 316 -9.98 12.80 -15.21
C ALA A 316 -9.47 12.93 -13.77
N ALA A 317 -8.72 11.93 -13.29
CA ALA A 317 -8.14 11.90 -11.96
C ALA A 317 -6.85 12.73 -11.85
N SER A 318 -6.00 12.63 -12.86
CA SER A 318 -4.66 13.21 -12.96
C SER A 318 -4.53 14.08 -14.22
N PRO A 319 -5.23 15.22 -14.31
CA PRO A 319 -5.31 16.03 -15.54
C PRO A 319 -3.97 16.63 -16.01
N ASN A 320 -2.97 16.71 -15.12
CA ASN A 320 -1.63 17.18 -15.43
C ASN A 320 -0.61 16.04 -15.60
N GLY A 321 -1.06 14.78 -15.57
CA GLY A 321 -0.21 13.60 -15.42
C GLY A 321 0.30 13.44 -13.99
N TRP A 322 1.11 12.40 -13.77
CA TRP A 322 1.58 12.05 -12.43
C TRP A 322 2.80 12.85 -11.99
N LEU A 323 3.54 13.50 -12.90
CA LEU A 323 4.69 14.32 -12.54
C LEU A 323 4.32 15.81 -12.55
N THR A 324 4.84 16.56 -11.58
CA THR A 324 4.75 18.03 -11.57
C THR A 324 6.09 18.62 -12.06
N PRO A 325 6.17 19.15 -13.30
CA PRO A 325 7.41 19.72 -13.80
C PRO A 325 7.75 21.02 -13.04
N GLY A 326 8.99 21.13 -12.56
CA GLY A 326 9.52 22.41 -12.05
C GLY A 326 9.54 22.60 -10.53
N VAL A 327 9.44 21.53 -9.74
CA VAL A 327 9.92 21.58 -8.35
C VAL A 327 11.42 21.92 -8.30
N ASN A 328 11.90 22.54 -7.22
CA ASN A 328 13.30 23.00 -7.09
C ASN A 328 14.35 21.88 -7.29
N THR A 329 13.93 20.61 -7.25
CA THR A 329 14.73 19.39 -7.42
C THR A 329 14.82 18.90 -8.87
N GLY A 330 14.09 19.50 -9.83
CA GLY A 330 14.02 19.04 -11.23
C GLY A 330 12.82 18.15 -11.52
N VAL A 331 12.82 17.43 -12.64
CA VAL A 331 11.76 16.43 -12.95
C VAL A 331 12.11 15.12 -12.23
N THR A 332 11.33 14.77 -11.22
CA THR A 332 11.58 13.65 -10.29
C THR A 332 10.24 13.03 -9.86
N THR A 333 10.25 11.97 -9.03
CA THR A 333 9.07 11.25 -8.50
C THR A 333 8.25 12.10 -7.52
N VAL A 334 7.74 13.23 -8.02
CA VAL A 334 6.87 14.19 -7.34
C VAL A 334 5.77 14.60 -8.30
N GLY A 335 4.54 14.55 -7.80
CA GLY A 335 3.31 14.76 -8.56
C GLY A 335 2.26 15.53 -7.79
N ASN A 336 1.07 15.62 -8.39
CA ASN A 336 -0.11 16.08 -7.67
C ASN A 336 -0.55 15.07 -6.62
N ASN A 337 -0.40 13.77 -6.88
CA ASN A 337 -0.98 12.72 -6.04
C ASN A 337 0.03 12.14 -5.05
N ALA A 338 1.33 12.15 -5.39
CA ALA A 338 2.38 11.48 -4.60
C ALA A 338 3.73 12.21 -4.64
N ASP A 339 4.49 12.08 -3.55
CA ASP A 339 5.89 12.46 -3.40
C ASP A 339 6.68 11.25 -2.84
N THR A 340 7.53 10.61 -3.65
CA THR A 340 8.15 9.32 -3.30
C THR A 340 9.67 9.39 -3.27
N TYR A 341 10.28 8.88 -2.20
CA TYR A 341 11.72 8.94 -1.94
C TYR A 341 12.18 7.94 -0.87
N ALA A 342 13.50 7.72 -0.78
CA ALA A 342 14.10 6.82 0.20
C ALA A 342 14.05 7.36 1.64
N ASN A 343 13.73 6.49 2.60
CA ASN A 343 13.61 6.84 4.03
C ASN A 343 14.40 5.89 4.95
N TRP A 344 15.71 5.74 4.71
CA TRP A 344 16.48 4.66 5.34
C TRP A 344 16.75 4.79 6.84
N SER A 345 16.84 6.01 7.38
CA SER A 345 17.24 6.26 8.78
C SER A 345 16.08 6.24 9.77
N ASN A 346 14.84 6.31 9.27
CA ASN A 346 13.64 6.31 10.09
C ASN A 346 12.63 5.33 9.51
N PHE A 347 12.13 4.43 10.34
CA PHE A 347 11.11 3.49 9.89
C PHE A 347 9.70 4.07 9.98
N LEU A 348 9.42 5.06 10.85
CA LEU A 348 8.06 5.46 11.22
C LEU A 348 7.59 6.79 10.61
N VAL A 349 8.50 7.75 10.46
CA VAL A 349 8.16 9.09 9.99
C VAL A 349 9.02 9.51 8.81
N PRO A 350 8.53 10.42 7.95
CA PRO A 350 9.32 10.96 6.86
C PRO A 350 10.57 11.67 7.39
N GLU A 351 11.76 11.18 7.04
CA GLU A 351 13.04 11.78 7.40
C GLU A 351 13.94 11.96 6.18
N GLY A 352 14.83 12.96 6.25
CA GLY A 352 15.60 13.43 5.12
C GLY A 352 14.72 14.28 4.21
N ALA A 353 15.28 15.36 3.65
CA ALA A 353 14.51 16.29 2.80
C ALA A 353 14.17 15.69 1.41
N GLY A 354 13.83 14.40 1.34
CA GLY A 354 13.58 13.69 0.10
C GLY A 354 14.80 13.60 -0.81
N LEU A 355 16.01 13.63 -0.25
CA LEU A 355 17.23 13.85 -1.05
C LEU A 355 17.57 12.68 -1.99
N VAL A 356 17.21 11.45 -1.62
CA VAL A 356 17.54 10.25 -2.39
C VAL A 356 16.32 9.79 -3.18
N ARG A 357 16.32 10.12 -4.47
CA ARG A 357 15.29 9.78 -5.46
C ARG A 357 15.85 9.99 -6.88
N PRO A 358 15.27 9.37 -7.92
CA PRO A 358 15.73 9.59 -9.28
C PRO A 358 15.33 10.98 -9.80
N VAL A 359 16.26 11.72 -10.41
CA VAL A 359 15.98 12.97 -11.14
C VAL A 359 16.30 12.74 -12.61
N ASN A 360 15.30 12.89 -13.48
CA ASN A 360 15.46 12.76 -14.92
C ASN A 360 14.69 13.87 -15.65
N PRO A 361 15.37 14.87 -16.25
CA PRO A 361 14.73 15.98 -16.97
C PRO A 361 13.80 15.57 -18.13
N LEU A 362 13.91 14.33 -18.62
CA LEU A 362 13.06 13.79 -19.68
C LEU A 362 11.86 12.99 -19.15
N GLY A 363 11.73 12.84 -17.82
CA GLY A 363 10.68 12.02 -17.19
C GLY A 363 10.82 10.52 -17.47
N GLN A 364 12.05 10.03 -17.72
CA GLN A 364 12.35 8.64 -18.11
C GLN A 364 13.00 7.84 -16.96
N TYR A 365 12.22 7.10 -16.19
CA TYR A 365 12.67 6.42 -14.97
C TYR A 365 12.91 4.93 -15.22
N LYS A 366 13.95 4.59 -15.99
CA LYS A 366 14.25 3.21 -16.40
C LYS A 366 15.44 2.66 -15.64
N TYR A 367 15.18 2.03 -14.49
CA TYR A 367 16.21 1.47 -13.62
C TYR A 367 16.07 -0.05 -13.53
N PRO A 368 17.15 -0.83 -13.70
CA PRO A 368 17.09 -2.28 -13.59
C PRO A 368 16.94 -2.70 -12.13
N PHE A 369 16.08 -3.69 -11.87
CA PHE A 369 16.01 -4.38 -10.59
C PHE A 369 17.13 -5.41 -10.47
N LYS A 370 17.93 -5.29 -9.40
CA LYS A 370 19.08 -6.16 -9.11
C LYS A 370 18.78 -7.21 -8.05
N ASN A 371 17.68 -7.08 -7.32
CA ASN A 371 17.32 -7.92 -6.17
C ASN A 371 18.44 -7.95 -5.12
N ALA A 372 19.00 -6.77 -4.85
CA ALA A 372 20.26 -6.60 -4.13
C ALA A 372 20.13 -7.03 -2.66
N TRP A 373 19.03 -6.68 -1.98
CA TRP A 373 18.73 -7.10 -0.61
C TRP A 373 18.77 -8.63 -0.44
N ASN A 374 18.09 -9.36 -1.33
CA ASN A 374 18.14 -10.81 -1.35
C ASN A 374 19.54 -11.34 -1.73
N SER A 375 20.19 -10.76 -2.74
CA SER A 375 21.51 -11.24 -3.20
C SER A 375 22.62 -11.09 -2.16
N THR A 376 22.47 -10.10 -1.26
CA THR A 376 23.39 -9.82 -0.16
C THR A 376 22.96 -10.47 1.15
N GLN A 377 21.83 -11.18 1.17
CA GLN A 377 21.27 -11.84 2.35
C GLN A 377 21.08 -10.86 3.52
N GLY A 378 20.48 -9.71 3.25
CA GLY A 378 20.08 -8.75 4.30
C GLY A 378 21.19 -7.81 4.78
N GLU A 379 22.23 -7.55 3.98
CA GLU A 379 23.31 -6.64 4.40
C GLU A 379 22.76 -5.21 4.62
N ILE A 380 22.81 -4.70 5.86
CA ILE A 380 22.21 -3.41 6.25
C ILE A 380 23.04 -2.17 5.84
N ALA A 381 24.13 -2.37 5.10
CA ALA A 381 24.97 -1.31 4.56
C ALA A 381 25.01 -1.33 3.03
N PRO A 382 25.14 -0.17 2.35
CA PRO A 382 25.36 -0.13 0.90
C PRO A 382 26.60 -0.96 0.49
N PRO A 383 26.57 -1.68 -0.65
CA PRO A 383 25.67 -1.47 -1.78
C PRO A 383 24.23 -2.00 -1.61
N SER A 384 24.01 -3.19 -1.03
CA SER A 384 22.71 -3.81 -0.67
C SER A 384 21.41 -3.13 -1.16
N TYR A 385 20.49 -2.75 -0.27
CA TYR A 385 19.20 -2.11 -0.61
C TYR A 385 19.37 -0.82 -1.43
N ALA A 386 20.47 -0.09 -1.23
CA ALA A 386 20.74 1.17 -1.90
C ALA A 386 20.97 1.01 -3.42
N GLU A 387 21.35 -0.18 -3.90
CA GLU A 387 21.51 -0.44 -5.33
C GLU A 387 20.18 -0.45 -6.10
N ASP A 388 19.07 -0.77 -5.43
CA ASP A 388 17.74 -0.87 -6.02
C ASP A 388 16.87 0.38 -5.75
N VAL A 389 17.36 1.36 -4.98
CA VAL A 389 16.55 2.50 -4.50
C VAL A 389 15.83 3.27 -5.61
N TYR A 390 16.46 3.50 -6.77
CA TYR A 390 15.81 4.21 -7.87
C TYR A 390 14.75 3.36 -8.58
N SER A 391 14.95 2.05 -8.66
CA SER A 391 13.95 1.11 -9.17
C SER A 391 12.76 1.04 -8.19
N ALA A 392 13.02 0.91 -6.89
CA ALA A 392 12.01 0.85 -5.83
C ALA A 392 11.20 2.16 -5.77
N THR A 393 11.86 3.32 -5.78
CA THR A 393 11.21 4.63 -5.81
C THR A 393 10.32 4.82 -7.03
N THR A 394 10.75 4.33 -8.20
CA THR A 394 9.94 4.39 -9.42
C THR A 394 8.72 3.47 -9.34
N ASN A 395 8.89 2.28 -8.76
CA ASN A 395 7.83 1.28 -8.60
C ASN A 395 6.75 1.74 -7.61
N LEU A 396 7.14 2.19 -6.42
CA LEU A 396 6.20 2.70 -5.41
C LEU A 396 5.46 3.94 -5.93
N PHE A 397 6.16 4.87 -6.58
CA PHE A 397 5.54 6.06 -7.17
C PHE A 397 4.46 5.70 -8.21
N TYR A 398 4.73 4.72 -9.07
CA TYR A 398 3.75 4.23 -10.05
C TYR A 398 2.50 3.67 -9.36
N HIS A 399 2.69 2.79 -8.36
CA HIS A 399 1.57 2.11 -7.70
C HIS A 399 0.70 3.05 -6.86
N HIS A 400 1.29 4.02 -6.15
CA HIS A 400 0.53 5.07 -5.46
C HIS A 400 -0.33 5.90 -6.42
N ASN A 401 0.21 6.31 -7.57
CA ASN A 401 -0.56 7.08 -8.55
C ASN A 401 -1.62 6.22 -9.27
N LEU A 402 -1.34 4.93 -9.50
CA LEU A 402 -2.30 3.98 -10.05
C LEU A 402 -3.51 3.82 -9.14
N PHE A 403 -3.29 3.66 -7.84
CA PHE A 403 -4.37 3.48 -6.86
C PHE A 403 -5.12 4.78 -6.55
N HIS A 404 -4.45 5.94 -6.61
CA HIS A 404 -5.14 7.23 -6.67
C HIS A 404 -6.16 7.26 -7.82
N ASP A 405 -5.72 6.98 -9.05
CA ASP A 405 -6.58 7.06 -10.24
C ASP A 405 -7.67 5.97 -10.24
N TYR A 406 -7.40 4.81 -9.63
CA TYR A 406 -8.37 3.72 -9.46
C TYR A 406 -9.50 4.14 -8.51
N PHE A 407 -9.19 4.63 -7.31
CA PHE A 407 -10.20 5.05 -6.34
C PHE A 407 -10.93 6.32 -6.76
N TYR A 408 -10.27 7.23 -7.49
CA TYR A 408 -10.93 8.39 -8.11
C TYR A 408 -12.12 7.97 -8.99
N LYS A 409 -11.94 6.92 -9.80
CA LYS A 409 -13.00 6.39 -10.68
C LYS A 409 -14.14 5.74 -9.92
N LEU A 410 -13.88 5.23 -8.73
CA LEU A 410 -14.90 4.62 -7.86
C LEU A 410 -15.66 5.66 -7.02
N GLY A 411 -15.12 6.87 -6.88
CA GLY A 411 -15.81 8.00 -6.24
C GLY A 411 -15.00 8.77 -5.20
N TRP A 412 -13.81 8.29 -4.82
CA TRP A 412 -12.93 9.01 -3.89
C TRP A 412 -12.13 10.10 -4.61
N ASN A 413 -12.81 11.22 -4.79
CA ASN A 413 -12.33 12.41 -5.47
C ASN A 413 -11.95 13.51 -4.46
N GLU A 414 -11.68 14.70 -4.97
CA GLU A 414 -11.28 15.87 -4.20
C GLU A 414 -12.23 16.17 -3.03
N ALA A 415 -13.54 16.21 -3.28
CA ALA A 415 -14.53 16.52 -2.24
C ALA A 415 -14.71 15.41 -1.21
N ALA A 416 -14.26 14.20 -1.54
CA ALA A 416 -14.27 13.02 -0.66
C ALA A 416 -12.97 12.86 0.13
N GLY A 417 -12.06 13.83 0.07
CA GLY A 417 -10.80 13.85 0.82
C GLY A 417 -9.74 12.89 0.28
N ASN A 418 -9.62 12.78 -1.04
CA ASN A 418 -8.50 12.05 -1.66
C ASN A 418 -7.15 12.76 -1.43
N LEU A 419 -6.05 12.13 -1.86
CA LEU A 419 -4.69 12.63 -1.59
C LEU A 419 -4.16 13.46 -2.75
N GLN A 420 -4.26 14.80 -2.68
CA GLN A 420 -3.86 15.69 -3.78
C GLN A 420 -3.24 17.01 -3.30
N ALA A 421 -2.11 17.39 -3.91
CA ALA A 421 -1.47 18.69 -3.70
C ALA A 421 -2.33 19.87 -4.20
N ALA A 422 -3.14 19.65 -5.23
CA ALA A 422 -4.11 20.60 -5.75
C ALA A 422 -5.41 19.88 -6.18
N ASN A 423 -6.56 20.43 -5.77
CA ASN A 423 -7.90 19.90 -6.04
C ASN A 423 -8.60 20.65 -7.17
N PHE A 424 -7.91 21.61 -7.79
CA PHE A 424 -8.40 22.38 -8.94
C PHE A 424 -9.75 23.08 -8.70
N GLY A 425 -10.07 23.39 -7.44
CA GLY A 425 -11.33 24.00 -7.02
C GLY A 425 -12.55 23.07 -7.06
N LYS A 426 -12.35 21.75 -7.03
CA LYS A 426 -13.44 20.75 -7.07
C LYS A 426 -14.00 20.34 -5.69
N GLY A 427 -13.41 20.80 -4.59
CA GLY A 427 -13.84 20.48 -3.22
C GLY A 427 -12.67 19.95 -2.39
N GLY A 428 -12.94 19.60 -1.12
CA GLY A 428 -11.93 19.11 -0.17
C GLY A 428 -10.91 20.16 0.23
N VAL A 429 -9.82 19.71 0.85
CA VAL A 429 -8.70 20.55 1.28
C VAL A 429 -7.43 20.10 0.55
N ASP A 430 -6.94 20.93 -0.37
CA ASP A 430 -5.69 20.70 -1.11
C ASP A 430 -4.46 20.63 -0.18
N GLY A 431 -3.39 20.01 -0.66
CA GLY A 431 -2.04 20.12 -0.08
C GLY A 431 -1.51 18.85 0.56
N ASP A 432 -2.11 17.71 0.24
CA ASP A 432 -1.88 16.44 0.93
C ASP A 432 -1.58 15.25 -0.01
N PRO A 433 -0.63 15.38 -0.95
CA PRO A 433 -0.17 14.22 -1.71
C PRO A 433 0.39 13.16 -0.75
N ILE A 434 0.25 11.88 -1.10
CA ILE A 434 0.86 10.81 -0.31
C ILE A 434 2.38 10.92 -0.33
N LEU A 435 3.04 10.79 0.83
CA LEU A 435 4.48 10.60 0.88
C LEU A 435 4.79 9.10 0.83
N GLY A 436 5.50 8.65 -0.21
CA GLY A 436 5.97 7.27 -0.33
C GLY A 436 7.38 7.12 0.22
N LEU A 437 7.50 6.39 1.34
CA LEU A 437 8.75 6.19 2.07
C LEU A 437 9.35 4.84 1.67
N VAL A 438 10.26 4.89 0.70
CA VAL A 438 10.91 3.74 0.08
C VAL A 438 11.96 3.17 1.03
N GLN A 439 11.96 1.85 1.20
CA GLN A 439 12.91 1.11 2.05
C GLN A 439 13.01 1.73 3.44
N ALA A 440 11.86 2.06 4.03
CA ALA A 440 11.78 2.76 5.29
C ALA A 440 12.51 1.97 6.39
N GLY A 441 13.38 2.65 7.14
CA GLY A 441 14.20 1.99 8.16
C GLY A 441 15.25 1.00 7.65
N ALA A 442 15.59 0.97 6.36
CA ALA A 442 16.59 0.04 5.83
C ALA A 442 17.94 0.09 6.57
N ALA A 443 18.37 1.26 7.04
CA ALA A 443 19.61 1.39 7.81
C ALA A 443 19.40 1.20 9.32
N SER A 444 18.20 1.44 9.85
CA SER A 444 17.93 1.49 11.30
C SER A 444 17.18 0.28 11.85
N GLY A 445 16.55 -0.52 11.00
CA GLY A 445 15.49 -1.43 11.42
C GLY A 445 15.83 -2.89 11.62
N GLY A 446 17.10 -3.28 11.53
CA GLY A 446 17.53 -4.67 11.74
C GLY A 446 17.71 -5.05 13.21
N GLU A 447 18.50 -6.11 13.44
CA GLU A 447 18.88 -6.61 14.76
C GLU A 447 19.38 -5.47 15.70
N PRO A 448 19.03 -5.48 17.01
CA PRO A 448 18.34 -6.54 17.76
C PRO A 448 16.82 -6.42 17.86
N THR A 449 16.25 -5.25 17.55
CA THR A 449 14.81 -5.01 17.74
C THR A 449 13.98 -5.37 16.50
N TYR A 450 14.60 -5.43 15.32
CA TYR A 450 13.94 -5.67 14.03
C TYR A 450 12.80 -4.69 13.70
N THR A 451 12.79 -3.51 14.33
CA THR A 451 11.77 -2.46 14.10
C THR A 451 11.96 -1.79 12.75
N GLY A 452 11.00 -1.88 11.82
CA GLY A 452 11.23 -1.42 10.44
C GLY A 452 11.73 -2.53 9.51
N ARG A 453 11.39 -3.78 9.84
CA ARG A 453 11.50 -4.98 9.01
C ARG A 453 10.16 -5.71 9.00
N ASP A 454 10.00 -6.58 8.01
CA ASP A 454 8.90 -7.54 7.91
C ASP A 454 7.51 -6.97 8.08
N ASN A 455 7.31 -5.74 7.58
CA ASN A 455 6.02 -5.07 7.65
C ASN A 455 5.93 -3.97 6.57
N ALA A 456 4.79 -3.28 6.56
CA ALA A 456 4.59 -2.00 5.93
C ALA A 456 3.60 -1.20 6.79
N TYR A 457 3.36 0.06 6.46
CA TYR A 457 2.30 0.82 7.11
C TYR A 457 1.83 1.98 6.25
N MET A 458 0.65 2.50 6.62
CA MET A 458 0.11 3.79 6.22
C MET A 458 -0.24 4.61 7.46
N LEU A 459 0.29 5.82 7.56
CA LEU A 459 -0.23 6.82 8.47
C LEU A 459 -1.16 7.77 7.71
N THR A 460 -2.45 7.67 8.00
CA THR A 460 -3.47 8.52 7.40
C THR A 460 -3.78 9.70 8.31
N LEU A 461 -3.61 10.91 7.79
CA LEU A 461 -3.96 12.15 8.48
C LEU A 461 -5.24 12.77 7.87
N PRO A 462 -5.93 13.68 8.58
CA PRO A 462 -7.13 14.34 8.06
C PRO A 462 -6.90 15.05 6.71
N ASP A 463 -7.99 15.32 5.99
CA ASP A 463 -8.00 16.03 4.71
C ASP A 463 -7.18 17.34 4.76
N GLY A 464 -6.32 17.57 3.77
CA GLY A 464 -5.40 18.71 3.73
C GLY A 464 -4.08 18.53 4.48
N VAL A 465 -3.85 17.39 5.14
CA VAL A 465 -2.56 17.02 5.73
C VAL A 465 -2.03 15.74 5.08
N ALA A 466 -0.83 15.82 4.50
CA ALA A 466 -0.22 14.71 3.76
C ALA A 466 -0.12 13.43 4.61
N ALA A 467 -0.74 12.36 4.12
CA ALA A 467 -0.54 10.99 4.60
C ALA A 467 0.81 10.43 4.10
N TRP A 468 1.31 9.38 4.73
CA TRP A 468 2.50 8.70 4.23
C TRP A 468 2.44 7.19 4.43
N SER A 469 3.04 6.46 3.50
CA SER A 469 3.16 5.01 3.56
C SER A 469 4.63 4.59 3.49
N GLY A 470 5.02 3.69 4.39
CA GLY A 470 6.37 3.15 4.48
C GLY A 470 6.45 1.69 4.10
N MET A 471 7.26 1.38 3.09
CA MET A 471 7.54 0.01 2.68
C MET A 471 8.83 -0.47 3.34
N PHE A 472 8.81 -1.60 4.04
CA PHE A 472 10.01 -2.16 4.65
C PHE A 472 10.71 -3.20 3.76
N LEU A 473 11.97 -3.43 4.10
CA LEU A 473 12.68 -4.62 3.71
C LEU A 473 12.20 -5.79 4.59
N TRP A 474 12.07 -6.96 3.98
CA TRP A 474 11.66 -8.20 4.62
C TRP A 474 12.84 -9.17 4.70
N GLU A 475 12.97 -9.91 5.78
CA GLU A 475 14.03 -10.88 6.03
C GLU A 475 13.56 -12.06 6.90
N PRO A 476 14.23 -13.22 6.89
CA PRO A 476 13.89 -14.30 7.81
C PRO A 476 14.33 -13.96 9.25
N ILE A 477 13.38 -13.83 10.16
CA ILE A 477 13.59 -13.70 11.61
C ILE A 477 13.25 -15.04 12.29
N PRO A 478 14.26 -15.81 12.77
CA PRO A 478 14.04 -17.10 13.42
C PRO A 478 13.08 -17.01 14.62
N GLY A 479 12.12 -17.93 14.69
CA GLY A 479 11.16 -17.99 15.80
C GLY A 479 10.12 -16.85 15.83
N ALA A 480 10.08 -16.00 14.80
CA ALA A 480 9.09 -14.93 14.66
C ALA A 480 8.44 -14.89 13.26
N PHE A 481 9.24 -14.70 12.21
CA PHE A 481 8.76 -14.56 10.83
C PHE A 481 9.79 -15.12 9.84
N GLU A 482 9.58 -16.32 9.32
CA GLU A 482 10.56 -17.02 8.46
C GLU A 482 10.30 -16.81 6.95
N GLY A 483 10.08 -15.55 6.57
CA GLY A 483 9.84 -15.11 5.18
C GLY A 483 11.05 -15.24 4.26
N ASN A 484 11.06 -14.43 3.20
CA ASN A 484 12.19 -14.29 2.28
C ASN A 484 12.88 -12.95 2.49
N TYR A 485 14.17 -12.88 2.13
CA TYR A 485 14.78 -11.58 1.87
C TYR A 485 14.09 -10.95 0.64
N ALA A 486 13.27 -9.93 0.87
CA ALA A 486 12.48 -9.27 -0.16
C ALA A 486 12.40 -7.77 0.12
N ASP A 487 12.27 -6.97 -0.93
CA ASP A 487 12.05 -5.53 -0.80
C ASP A 487 10.55 -5.24 -1.01
N GLY A 488 9.88 -4.78 0.05
CA GLY A 488 8.42 -4.57 0.07
C GLY A 488 7.93 -3.54 -0.94
N ASP A 489 8.81 -2.63 -1.40
CA ASP A 489 8.55 -1.67 -2.47
C ASP A 489 8.20 -2.32 -3.82
N TYR A 490 8.29 -3.64 -3.93
CA TYR A 490 7.95 -4.40 -5.12
C TYR A 490 6.77 -5.37 -4.95
N ASP A 491 6.15 -5.49 -3.78
CA ASP A 491 4.92 -6.28 -3.63
C ASP A 491 3.69 -5.38 -3.83
N ALA A 492 3.14 -5.38 -5.06
CA ALA A 492 1.97 -4.56 -5.37
C ALA A 492 0.79 -4.83 -4.42
N GLY A 493 0.60 -6.07 -3.95
CA GLY A 493 -0.50 -6.40 -3.03
C GLY A 493 -0.38 -5.66 -1.70
N ILE A 494 0.83 -5.56 -1.15
CA ILE A 494 1.11 -4.82 0.09
C ILE A 494 0.98 -3.30 -0.15
N ILE A 495 1.53 -2.78 -1.26
CA ILE A 495 1.39 -1.35 -1.58
C ILE A 495 -0.08 -0.94 -1.70
N TYR A 496 -0.89 -1.78 -2.33
CA TYR A 496 -2.33 -1.55 -2.48
C TYR A 496 -3.08 -1.65 -1.15
N HIS A 497 -2.68 -2.58 -0.29
CA HIS A 497 -3.20 -2.70 1.07
C HIS A 497 -2.97 -1.39 1.84
N GLU A 498 -1.72 -0.92 1.89
CA GLU A 498 -1.37 0.32 2.60
C GLU A 498 -2.10 1.55 2.03
N TYR A 499 -2.18 1.67 0.70
CA TYR A 499 -2.88 2.78 0.07
C TYR A 499 -4.38 2.79 0.43
N SER A 500 -4.98 1.61 0.62
CA SER A 500 -6.40 1.49 0.97
C SER A 500 -6.69 1.91 2.41
N HIS A 501 -5.71 1.91 3.32
CA HIS A 501 -5.87 2.53 4.63
C HIS A 501 -6.14 4.04 4.53
N ALA A 502 -5.52 4.73 3.57
CA ALA A 502 -5.80 6.16 3.38
C ALA A 502 -7.24 6.39 2.92
N LEU A 503 -7.75 5.53 2.03
CA LEU A 503 -9.16 5.54 1.64
C LEU A 503 -10.06 5.30 2.87
N SER A 504 -9.89 4.18 3.57
CA SER A 504 -10.83 3.77 4.62
C SER A 504 -10.85 4.76 5.79
N ASN A 505 -9.69 5.25 6.25
CA ASN A 505 -9.59 6.21 7.35
C ASN A 505 -10.17 7.60 7.01
N ARG A 506 -10.19 8.01 5.72
CA ARG A 506 -10.77 9.29 5.32
C ARG A 506 -12.22 9.20 4.86
N TYR A 507 -12.67 8.02 4.43
CA TYR A 507 -13.94 7.89 3.74
C TYR A 507 -15.03 7.21 4.57
N VAL A 508 -14.67 6.29 5.47
CA VAL A 508 -15.65 5.69 6.38
C VAL A 508 -16.23 6.75 7.30
N ALA A 509 -17.56 6.88 7.31
CA ALA A 509 -18.30 7.89 8.07
C ALA A 509 -17.83 9.35 7.85
N GLY A 510 -17.13 9.63 6.74
CA GLY A 510 -16.55 10.94 6.44
C GLY A 510 -15.19 11.24 7.10
N GLY A 511 -14.54 10.23 7.68
CA GLY A 511 -13.20 10.31 8.26
C GLY A 511 -13.16 10.28 9.79
N GLU A 512 -11.96 10.20 10.37
CA GLU A 512 -11.72 10.15 11.83
C GLU A 512 -12.48 9.00 12.54
N SER A 513 -12.52 7.83 11.89
CA SER A 513 -13.20 6.60 12.33
C SER A 513 -12.20 5.42 12.28
N LEU A 514 -12.67 4.22 12.63
CA LEU A 514 -11.91 2.95 12.63
C LEU A 514 -11.02 2.72 13.86
N ASN A 515 -11.41 3.30 15.00
CA ASN A 515 -10.67 3.22 16.25
C ASN A 515 -11.09 2.03 17.12
N SER A 516 -12.26 1.45 16.86
CA SER A 516 -12.76 0.29 17.58
C SER A 516 -12.26 -1.02 16.94
N HIS A 517 -12.28 -2.12 17.70
CA HIS A 517 -11.74 -3.41 17.27
C HIS A 517 -12.22 -3.88 15.88
N GLN A 518 -13.52 -4.12 15.71
CA GLN A 518 -14.12 -4.54 14.44
C GLN A 518 -13.92 -3.52 13.31
N ALA A 519 -13.92 -2.23 13.64
CA ALA A 519 -13.77 -1.19 12.63
C ALA A 519 -12.32 -1.15 12.11
N GLY A 520 -11.34 -1.24 13.01
CA GLY A 520 -9.93 -1.44 12.66
C GLY A 520 -9.71 -2.72 11.85
N SER A 521 -10.34 -3.83 12.24
CA SER A 521 -10.31 -5.09 11.47
C SER A 521 -10.87 -4.91 10.05
N MET A 522 -11.97 -4.16 9.89
CA MET A 522 -12.47 -3.83 8.56
C MET A 522 -11.50 -2.94 7.78
N GLY A 523 -10.79 -2.03 8.46
CA GLY A 523 -9.66 -1.25 7.94
C GLY A 523 -8.62 -2.13 7.24
N GLU A 524 -8.08 -3.11 7.95
CA GLU A 524 -7.15 -4.14 7.44
C GLU A 524 -7.74 -4.92 6.26
N ALA A 525 -9.00 -5.33 6.41
CA ALA A 525 -9.70 -6.14 5.44
C ALA A 525 -9.97 -5.41 4.11
N TRP A 526 -10.24 -4.11 4.12
CA TRP A 526 -10.38 -3.34 2.88
C TRP A 526 -9.06 -3.24 2.13
N GLY A 527 -7.93 -3.14 2.84
CA GLY A 527 -6.60 -3.23 2.24
C GLY A 527 -6.39 -4.53 1.49
N ASP A 528 -6.65 -5.65 2.17
CA ASP A 528 -6.56 -6.98 1.56
C ASP A 528 -7.53 -7.11 0.38
N TRP A 529 -8.78 -6.70 0.56
CA TRP A 529 -9.83 -6.88 -0.44
C TRP A 529 -9.58 -6.05 -1.69
N PHE A 530 -9.29 -4.75 -1.59
CA PHE A 530 -9.04 -3.91 -2.79
C PHE A 530 -7.75 -4.32 -3.51
N GLY A 531 -6.68 -4.60 -2.76
CA GLY A 531 -5.41 -5.05 -3.33
C GLY A 531 -5.58 -6.35 -4.12
N MET A 532 -6.17 -7.38 -3.50
CA MET A 532 -6.39 -8.67 -4.15
C MET A 532 -7.44 -8.60 -5.25
N HIS A 533 -8.51 -7.81 -5.06
CA HIS A 533 -9.53 -7.60 -6.08
C HIS A 533 -8.90 -7.03 -7.35
N TYR A 534 -8.10 -5.96 -7.22
CA TYR A 534 -7.44 -5.33 -8.36
C TYR A 534 -6.52 -6.32 -9.09
N LEU A 535 -5.70 -7.07 -8.36
CA LEU A 535 -4.77 -8.03 -8.95
C LEU A 535 -5.49 -9.18 -9.67
N VAL A 536 -6.52 -9.78 -9.06
CA VAL A 536 -7.30 -10.88 -9.65
C VAL A 536 -8.13 -10.41 -10.84
N LYS A 537 -8.82 -9.27 -10.72
CA LYS A 537 -9.61 -8.66 -11.79
C LYS A 537 -8.77 -8.40 -13.05
N ASN A 538 -7.53 -7.93 -12.86
CA ASN A 538 -6.60 -7.63 -13.96
C ASN A 538 -5.75 -8.84 -14.39
N ASN A 539 -6.02 -10.06 -13.88
CA ASN A 539 -5.29 -11.29 -14.18
C ASN A 539 -3.78 -11.23 -13.85
N LEU A 540 -3.41 -10.41 -12.86
CA LEU A 540 -2.06 -10.28 -12.33
C LEU A 540 -1.76 -11.31 -11.24
N GLN A 541 -2.81 -11.80 -10.58
CA GLN A 541 -2.79 -12.95 -9.70
C GLN A 541 -3.97 -13.87 -10.03
N LYS A 542 -3.79 -15.17 -9.79
CA LYS A 542 -4.86 -16.17 -9.96
C LYS A 542 -5.70 -16.27 -8.69
N ASP A 543 -5.02 -16.45 -7.57
CA ASP A 543 -5.60 -16.65 -6.25
C ASP A 543 -5.32 -15.39 -5.41
N PRO A 544 -6.27 -14.91 -4.59
CA PRO A 544 -6.18 -13.67 -3.81
C PRO A 544 -5.31 -13.84 -2.55
N VAL A 545 -4.00 -13.91 -2.76
CA VAL A 545 -3.00 -14.17 -1.72
C VAL A 545 -2.20 -12.91 -1.38
N VAL A 546 -2.35 -12.44 -0.14
CA VAL A 546 -1.71 -11.21 0.35
C VAL A 546 -0.26 -11.48 0.76
N GLY A 547 0.69 -10.71 0.21
CA GLY A 547 2.11 -10.78 0.57
C GLY A 547 2.82 -12.08 0.14
N ALA A 548 2.42 -12.68 -0.98
CA ALA A 548 3.01 -13.93 -1.48
C ALA A 548 4.53 -13.80 -1.74
N TYR A 549 5.01 -12.63 -2.18
CA TYR A 549 6.42 -12.40 -2.49
C TYR A 549 7.29 -12.36 -1.24
N VAL A 550 6.90 -11.54 -0.26
CA VAL A 550 7.68 -11.30 0.96
C VAL A 550 7.71 -12.52 1.88
N THR A 551 6.66 -13.34 1.84
CA THR A 551 6.58 -14.59 2.61
C THR A 551 7.19 -15.79 1.90
N GLY A 552 7.25 -15.76 0.57
CA GLY A 552 7.51 -16.94 -0.25
C GLY A 552 6.40 -18.00 -0.20
N ASN A 553 5.18 -17.62 0.23
CA ASN A 553 4.04 -18.50 0.35
C ASN A 553 2.94 -18.07 -0.63
N ASN A 554 2.82 -18.79 -1.75
CA ASN A 554 1.77 -18.54 -2.76
C ASN A 554 0.43 -19.22 -2.43
N GLU A 555 0.31 -19.96 -1.31
CA GLU A 555 -0.94 -20.61 -0.90
C GLU A 555 -1.78 -19.68 -0.02
N ARG A 556 -1.18 -19.04 0.99
CA ARG A 556 -1.88 -18.14 1.91
C ARG A 556 -1.16 -16.82 2.22
N GLY A 557 0.10 -16.69 1.80
CA GLY A 557 0.86 -15.45 2.04
C GLY A 557 1.05 -15.16 3.53
N ILE A 558 0.74 -13.94 3.97
CA ILE A 558 0.91 -13.49 5.36
C ILE A 558 -0.26 -13.88 6.27
N ARG A 559 -1.44 -14.14 5.67
CA ARG A 559 -2.70 -14.44 6.35
C ARG A 559 -2.81 -15.93 6.65
N SER A 560 -3.87 -16.33 7.36
CA SER A 560 -4.15 -17.74 7.63
C SER A 560 -4.65 -18.49 6.40
N TRP A 561 -5.28 -17.77 5.47
CA TRP A 561 -5.87 -18.29 4.23
C TRP A 561 -5.72 -17.29 3.06
N ALA A 562 -5.85 -17.78 1.82
CA ALA A 562 -6.26 -16.93 0.71
C ALA A 562 -7.72 -16.47 0.94
N LEU A 563 -8.07 -15.26 0.47
CA LEU A 563 -9.40 -14.67 0.74
C LEU A 563 -10.57 -15.52 0.23
N ASP A 564 -10.38 -16.31 -0.84
CA ASP A 564 -11.39 -17.17 -1.45
C ASP A 564 -11.50 -18.56 -0.80
N GLU A 565 -10.49 -18.99 -0.06
CA GLU A 565 -10.47 -20.29 0.64
C GLU A 565 -10.80 -20.17 2.13
N ALA A 566 -10.79 -18.96 2.69
CA ALA A 566 -11.06 -18.71 4.10
C ALA A 566 -12.46 -19.22 4.53
N PRO A 567 -12.56 -20.15 5.49
CA PRO A 567 -13.84 -20.67 6.00
C PRO A 567 -14.52 -19.73 7.02
N LEU A 568 -13.96 -18.53 7.20
CA LEU A 568 -14.29 -17.59 8.26
C LEU A 568 -15.68 -16.96 8.12
N GLN A 569 -16.28 -16.67 9.27
CA GLN A 569 -17.63 -16.18 9.44
C GLN A 569 -17.67 -15.14 10.57
N PHE A 570 -18.75 -14.38 10.65
CA PHE A 570 -18.87 -13.31 11.66
C PHE A 570 -18.79 -13.78 13.12
N GLY A 571 -19.12 -15.04 13.39
CA GLY A 571 -18.95 -15.62 14.73
C GLY A 571 -17.48 -15.92 15.08
N ASP A 572 -16.54 -15.79 14.15
CA ASP A 572 -15.14 -16.16 14.34
C ASP A 572 -14.28 -15.00 14.90
N ILE A 573 -14.86 -13.90 15.40
CA ILE A 573 -14.07 -12.81 15.96
C ILE A 573 -13.25 -13.32 17.16
N GLY A 574 -11.92 -13.18 17.08
CA GLY A 574 -10.97 -13.72 18.04
C GLY A 574 -10.51 -15.16 17.76
N PHE A 575 -10.92 -15.77 16.65
CA PHE A 575 -10.57 -17.16 16.33
C PHE A 575 -9.06 -17.38 16.24
N ASP A 576 -8.31 -16.46 15.61
CA ASP A 576 -6.91 -16.70 15.28
C ASP A 576 -6.06 -16.90 16.53
N ILE A 577 -4.93 -17.58 16.39
CA ILE A 577 -4.03 -17.88 17.50
C ILE A 577 -3.57 -16.65 18.29
N VAL A 578 -3.63 -15.44 17.73
CA VAL A 578 -3.31 -14.20 18.46
C VAL A 578 -4.47 -13.65 19.31
N GLY A 579 -5.67 -14.23 19.21
CA GLY A 579 -6.88 -13.72 19.84
C GLY A 579 -7.49 -12.56 19.02
N PRO A 580 -8.35 -11.74 19.65
CA PRO A 580 -8.87 -10.52 19.04
C PRO A 580 -7.73 -9.57 18.67
N GLU A 581 -7.47 -9.46 17.37
CA GLU A 581 -6.41 -8.63 16.81
C GLU A 581 -6.86 -8.17 15.41
N VAL A 582 -6.61 -6.91 15.05
CA VAL A 582 -7.23 -6.29 13.87
C VAL A 582 -6.85 -6.98 12.56
N HIS A 583 -5.59 -7.42 12.41
CA HIS A 583 -5.14 -8.10 11.20
C HIS A 583 -5.72 -9.51 11.09
N ALA A 584 -5.82 -10.24 12.21
CA ALA A 584 -6.42 -11.57 12.28
C ALA A 584 -7.93 -11.54 12.01
N ASP A 585 -8.66 -10.66 12.69
CA ASP A 585 -10.11 -10.53 12.52
C ASP A 585 -10.48 -9.80 11.23
N GLY A 586 -9.54 -9.07 10.62
CA GLY A 586 -9.68 -8.53 9.27
C GLY A 586 -9.83 -9.64 8.21
N GLU A 587 -9.23 -10.82 8.42
CA GLU A 587 -9.41 -11.97 7.52
C GLU A 587 -10.90 -12.35 7.38
N ILE A 588 -11.69 -12.17 8.45
CA ILE A 588 -13.13 -12.47 8.48
C ILE A 588 -13.88 -11.56 7.52
N TRP A 589 -13.69 -10.24 7.63
CA TRP A 589 -14.40 -9.28 6.78
C TRP A 589 -13.94 -9.37 5.32
N ALA A 590 -12.64 -9.56 5.07
CA ALA A 590 -12.11 -9.73 3.73
C ALA A 590 -12.71 -10.97 3.04
N ALA A 591 -12.81 -12.09 3.75
CA ALA A 591 -13.43 -13.32 3.26
C ALA A 591 -14.93 -13.14 2.99
N ILE A 592 -15.65 -12.43 3.86
CA ILE A 592 -17.07 -12.11 3.68
C ILE A 592 -17.28 -11.27 2.42
N LEU A 593 -16.51 -10.19 2.24
CA LEU A 593 -16.61 -9.35 1.04
C LEU A 593 -16.21 -10.10 -0.23
N TRP A 594 -15.22 -11.00 -0.14
CA TRP A 594 -14.84 -11.85 -1.27
C TRP A 594 -15.97 -12.80 -1.65
N HIS A 595 -16.64 -13.41 -0.67
CA HIS A 595 -17.82 -14.24 -0.87
C HIS A 595 -18.98 -13.47 -1.53
N VAL A 596 -19.27 -12.26 -1.06
CA VAL A 596 -20.27 -11.37 -1.67
C VAL A 596 -19.93 -11.06 -3.13
N ARG A 597 -18.66 -10.74 -3.42
CA ARG A 597 -18.17 -10.53 -4.78
C ARG A 597 -18.41 -11.74 -5.67
N GLU A 598 -18.06 -12.95 -5.23
CA GLU A 598 -18.27 -14.18 -6.01
C GLU A 598 -19.76 -14.49 -6.26
N LYS A 599 -20.64 -14.17 -5.30
CA LYS A 599 -22.10 -14.28 -5.48
C LYS A 599 -22.61 -13.30 -6.54
N LEU A 600 -22.11 -12.06 -6.53
CA LEU A 600 -22.43 -11.06 -7.56
C LEU A 600 -21.91 -11.47 -8.93
N ILE A 601 -20.67 -11.97 -9.04
CA ILE A 601 -20.11 -12.49 -10.29
C ILE A 601 -20.92 -13.65 -10.84
N THR A 602 -21.33 -14.58 -9.96
CA THR A 602 -22.16 -15.73 -10.36
C THR A 602 -23.51 -15.27 -10.90
N ALA A 603 -24.13 -14.25 -10.30
CA ALA A 603 -25.44 -13.75 -10.69
C ALA A 603 -25.42 -12.84 -11.93
N LEU A 604 -24.41 -11.97 -12.05
CA LEU A 604 -24.37 -10.87 -13.03
C LEU A 604 -23.35 -11.10 -14.16
N GLY A 605 -22.50 -12.12 -14.02
CA GLY A 605 -21.31 -12.32 -14.84
C GLY A 605 -20.11 -11.50 -14.34
N LYS A 606 -18.89 -11.92 -14.70
CA LYS A 606 -17.63 -11.39 -14.15
C LYS A 606 -17.54 -9.85 -14.18
N ALA A 607 -17.70 -9.24 -15.36
CA ALA A 607 -17.48 -7.80 -15.52
C ALA A 607 -18.44 -6.93 -14.72
N GLU A 608 -19.76 -7.22 -14.76
CA GLU A 608 -20.74 -6.42 -14.00
C GLU A 608 -20.73 -6.78 -12.51
N GLY A 609 -20.50 -8.06 -12.17
CA GLY A 609 -20.38 -8.50 -10.77
C GLY A 609 -19.19 -7.85 -10.04
N GLU A 610 -18.01 -7.80 -10.67
CA GLU A 610 -16.83 -7.12 -10.13
C GLU A 610 -17.09 -5.62 -9.92
N LYS A 611 -17.62 -4.95 -10.94
CA LYS A 611 -17.97 -3.52 -10.89
C LYS A 611 -19.02 -3.22 -9.82
N THR A 612 -20.02 -4.08 -9.68
CA THR A 612 -21.07 -3.95 -8.67
C THR A 612 -20.48 -4.11 -7.28
N ALA A 613 -19.62 -5.12 -7.06
CA ALA A 613 -18.95 -5.30 -5.78
C ALA A 613 -18.07 -4.09 -5.41
N GLU A 614 -17.28 -3.56 -6.35
CA GLU A 614 -16.45 -2.36 -6.13
C GLU A 614 -17.30 -1.16 -5.68
N HIS A 615 -18.38 -0.86 -6.40
CA HIS A 615 -19.24 0.28 -6.05
C HIS A 615 -20.02 0.07 -4.74
N LEU A 616 -20.51 -1.14 -4.47
CA LEU A 616 -21.22 -1.41 -3.22
C LEU A 616 -20.30 -1.25 -1.99
N VAL A 617 -19.06 -1.75 -2.07
CA VAL A 617 -18.08 -1.58 -0.99
C VAL A 617 -17.70 -0.10 -0.86
N MET A 618 -17.44 0.58 -1.97
CA MET A 618 -17.02 1.98 -1.98
C MET A 618 -18.10 2.94 -1.44
N ASP A 619 -19.33 2.80 -1.91
CA ASP A 619 -20.42 3.70 -1.54
C ASP A 619 -20.90 3.48 -0.11
N ALA A 620 -20.69 2.28 0.45
CA ALA A 620 -21.08 1.98 1.83
C ALA A 620 -20.24 2.74 2.85
N MET A 621 -18.96 3.03 2.56
CA MET A 621 -18.04 3.69 3.49
C MET A 621 -18.61 5.01 4.04
N PRO A 622 -19.00 6.00 3.23
CA PRO A 622 -19.57 7.26 3.73
C PRO A 622 -20.99 7.13 4.29
N LEU A 623 -21.70 6.02 4.00
CA LEU A 623 -23.05 5.76 4.51
C LEU A 623 -23.04 5.10 5.90
N SER A 624 -21.90 4.56 6.31
CA SER A 624 -21.74 3.84 7.57
C SER A 624 -21.80 4.77 8.79
N ALA A 625 -22.11 4.18 9.95
CA ALA A 625 -21.85 4.81 11.24
C ALA A 625 -20.33 4.96 11.48
N PRO A 626 -19.91 5.93 12.32
CA PRO A 626 -18.55 5.97 12.88
C PRO A 626 -18.26 4.72 13.70
N ASP A 627 -17.01 4.25 13.68
CA ASP A 627 -16.53 3.04 14.37
C ASP A 627 -17.51 1.84 14.23
N PRO A 628 -17.86 1.47 12.99
CA PRO A 628 -18.94 0.53 12.73
C PRO A 628 -18.57 -0.89 13.14
N SER A 629 -19.56 -1.66 13.60
CA SER A 629 -19.45 -3.13 13.60
C SER A 629 -19.56 -3.66 12.17
N MET A 630 -19.14 -4.92 11.93
CA MET A 630 -19.34 -5.57 10.62
C MET A 630 -20.84 -5.67 10.25
N ALA A 631 -21.74 -5.74 11.25
CA ALA A 631 -23.19 -5.74 11.04
C ALA A 631 -23.71 -4.36 10.58
N ASP A 632 -23.13 -3.27 11.07
CA ASP A 632 -23.44 -1.91 10.61
C ASP A 632 -22.97 -1.73 9.17
N MET A 633 -21.74 -2.13 8.86
CA MET A 633 -21.18 -1.99 7.51
C MET A 633 -21.91 -2.85 6.47
N ARG A 634 -22.31 -4.08 6.81
CA ARG A 634 -23.25 -4.88 5.99
C ARG A 634 -24.51 -4.07 5.65
N THR A 635 -25.09 -3.42 6.66
CA THR A 635 -26.32 -2.65 6.49
C THR A 635 -26.08 -1.45 5.57
N ALA A 636 -24.92 -0.78 5.68
CA ALA A 636 -24.50 0.29 4.78
C ALA A 636 -24.32 -0.20 3.32
N ILE A 637 -23.75 -1.40 3.11
CA ILE A 637 -23.64 -2.02 1.78
C ILE A 637 -25.01 -2.28 1.15
N ILE A 638 -25.98 -2.77 1.93
CA ILE A 638 -27.35 -2.98 1.44
C ILE A 638 -28.05 -1.65 1.16
N ALA A 639 -27.76 -0.60 1.94
CA ALA A 639 -28.25 0.75 1.66
C ALA A 639 -27.63 1.35 0.38
N ALA A 640 -26.34 1.11 0.13
CA ALA A 640 -25.68 1.49 -1.11
C ALA A 640 -26.35 0.82 -2.33
N ASP A 641 -26.77 -0.44 -2.22
CA ASP A 641 -27.54 -1.12 -3.27
C ASP A 641 -28.90 -0.44 -3.53
N GLN A 642 -29.59 -0.03 -2.47
CA GLN A 642 -30.85 0.69 -2.57
C GLN A 642 -30.68 2.02 -3.33
N GLU A 643 -29.61 2.76 -3.06
CA GLU A 643 -29.35 4.06 -3.69
C GLU A 643 -28.87 3.91 -5.14
N ARG A 644 -27.82 3.10 -5.38
CA ARG A 644 -27.20 2.99 -6.70
C ARG A 644 -28.00 2.15 -7.68
N TYR A 645 -28.59 1.05 -7.21
CA TYR A 645 -29.23 0.03 -8.05
C TYR A 645 -30.72 -0.14 -7.75
N GLY A 646 -31.32 0.73 -6.93
CA GLY A 646 -32.74 0.65 -6.60
C GLY A 646 -33.11 -0.58 -5.76
N GLY A 647 -32.14 -1.27 -5.16
CA GLY A 647 -32.35 -2.48 -4.37
C GLY A 647 -32.44 -3.77 -5.21
N GLU A 648 -31.97 -3.74 -6.46
CA GLU A 648 -32.02 -4.89 -7.38
C GLU A 648 -31.32 -6.14 -6.80
N HIS A 649 -30.26 -5.95 -6.01
CA HIS A 649 -29.46 -7.05 -5.46
C HIS A 649 -29.81 -7.39 -4.00
N PHE A 650 -30.81 -6.73 -3.40
CA PHE A 650 -31.19 -6.85 -1.98
C PHE A 650 -31.23 -8.29 -1.47
N ASP A 651 -31.97 -9.14 -2.18
CA ASP A 651 -32.17 -10.54 -1.84
C ASP A 651 -30.88 -11.38 -1.95
N LEU A 652 -30.04 -11.06 -2.93
CA LEU A 652 -28.76 -11.72 -3.17
C LEU A 652 -27.75 -11.34 -2.07
N LEU A 653 -27.67 -10.04 -1.75
CA LEU A 653 -26.78 -9.51 -0.72
C LEU A 653 -27.13 -10.09 0.65
N TRP A 654 -28.41 -10.03 1.05
CA TRP A 654 -28.83 -10.63 2.32
C TRP A 654 -28.52 -12.11 2.41
N SER A 655 -28.69 -12.86 1.31
CA SER A 655 -28.34 -14.29 1.30
C SER A 655 -26.82 -14.50 1.42
N ALA A 656 -26.01 -13.73 0.67
CA ALA A 656 -24.56 -13.84 0.71
C ALA A 656 -23.96 -13.50 2.09
N PHE A 657 -24.42 -12.43 2.74
CA PHE A 657 -24.02 -12.11 4.11
C PHE A 657 -24.51 -13.15 5.13
N ALA A 658 -25.76 -13.62 4.99
CA ALA A 658 -26.32 -14.64 5.86
C ALA A 658 -25.56 -15.98 5.78
N GLU A 659 -25.05 -16.36 4.60
CA GLU A 659 -24.20 -17.56 4.46
C GLU A 659 -22.90 -17.47 5.29
N ARG A 660 -22.47 -16.26 5.68
CA ARG A 660 -21.26 -16.01 6.48
C ARG A 660 -21.55 -15.46 7.89
N GLY A 661 -22.74 -15.73 8.42
CA GLY A 661 -23.10 -15.36 9.80
C GLY A 661 -23.55 -13.91 10.01
N LEU A 662 -23.66 -13.12 8.93
CA LEU A 662 -24.14 -11.73 8.94
C LEU A 662 -25.60 -11.60 8.48
N GLY A 663 -26.44 -12.58 8.78
CA GLY A 663 -27.85 -12.60 8.44
C GLY A 663 -28.69 -11.55 9.18
N TYR A 664 -29.98 -11.49 8.87
CA TYR A 664 -30.90 -10.45 9.33
C TYR A 664 -30.96 -10.28 10.84
N SER A 665 -30.82 -11.37 11.59
CA SER A 665 -30.85 -11.35 13.06
C SER A 665 -29.47 -11.31 13.70
N ALA A 666 -28.40 -11.15 12.92
CA ALA A 666 -27.05 -11.01 13.45
C ALA A 666 -26.92 -9.65 14.14
N ALA A 667 -26.27 -9.64 15.29
CA ALA A 667 -26.15 -8.47 16.14
C ALA A 667 -24.74 -8.35 16.73
N SER A 668 -24.36 -7.12 17.03
CA SER A 668 -23.14 -6.76 17.75
C SER A 668 -23.49 -5.66 18.76
N LYS A 669 -22.76 -5.61 19.87
CA LYS A 669 -22.87 -4.56 20.89
C LYS A 669 -22.13 -3.26 20.50
N GLY A 670 -21.52 -3.21 19.33
CA GLY A 670 -20.77 -2.07 18.82
C GLY A 670 -19.44 -2.48 18.20
N GLY A 671 -18.66 -1.51 17.73
CA GLY A 671 -17.40 -1.75 17.06
C GLY A 671 -16.32 -2.44 17.91
N ASP A 672 -16.43 -2.47 19.25
CA ASP A 672 -15.49 -3.18 20.15
C ASP A 672 -15.98 -4.56 20.58
N ASP A 673 -17.12 -5.03 20.06
CA ASP A 673 -17.67 -6.33 20.45
C ASP A 673 -16.82 -7.48 19.90
N THR A 674 -16.17 -8.23 20.78
CA THR A 674 -15.39 -9.43 20.41
C THR A 674 -16.18 -10.73 20.57
N ASP A 675 -17.47 -10.67 20.96
CA ASP A 675 -18.36 -11.83 21.07
C ASP A 675 -19.72 -11.52 20.41
N PRO A 676 -19.72 -11.34 19.07
CA PRO A 676 -20.93 -10.99 18.34
C PRO A 676 -21.95 -12.12 18.33
N GLN A 677 -23.22 -11.81 18.05
CA GLN A 677 -24.24 -12.82 17.80
C GLN A 677 -24.36 -13.10 16.29
N PRO A 678 -23.82 -14.21 15.75
CA PRO A 678 -23.98 -14.55 14.35
C PRO A 678 -25.41 -15.03 14.06
N ALA A 679 -25.87 -14.76 12.84
CA ALA A 679 -27.14 -15.30 12.34
C ALA A 679 -27.05 -15.63 10.85
N TYR A 680 -27.88 -16.57 10.41
CA TYR A 680 -27.78 -17.15 9.07
C TYR A 680 -29.07 -16.99 8.27
N ASN A 681 -30.02 -16.21 8.77
CA ASN A 681 -31.34 -16.02 8.17
C ASN A 681 -31.41 -14.81 7.24
N HIS A 682 -32.19 -14.95 6.18
CA HIS A 682 -32.68 -13.86 5.33
C HIS A 682 -33.87 -13.15 6.01
N PRO A 683 -34.12 -11.84 5.76
CA PRO A 683 -35.30 -11.13 6.29
C PRO A 683 -36.63 -11.74 5.84
N SER A 684 -36.70 -12.18 4.58
CA SER A 684 -37.84 -12.95 4.08
C SER A 684 -37.80 -14.41 4.53
N ALA A 685 -38.77 -14.83 5.33
CA ALA A 685 -38.90 -16.19 5.84
C ALA A 685 -39.01 -17.26 4.73
N THR A 686 -39.49 -16.92 3.54
CA THR A 686 -39.62 -17.87 2.42
C THR A 686 -38.28 -18.27 1.80
N LYS A 687 -37.21 -17.50 2.09
CA LYS A 687 -35.84 -17.80 1.65
C LYS A 687 -35.03 -18.60 2.67
N ASN A 688 -35.63 -18.86 3.84
CA ASN A 688 -34.98 -19.60 4.92
C ASN A 688 -35.42 -21.06 4.91
N GLY A 689 -34.45 -21.96 5.08
CA GLY A 689 -34.67 -23.27 5.66
C GLY A 689 -34.55 -23.20 7.19
N VAL A 690 -34.75 -24.35 7.84
CA VAL A 690 -34.56 -24.48 9.29
C VAL A 690 -33.67 -25.68 9.57
N PHE A 691 -32.48 -25.44 10.10
CA PHE A 691 -31.65 -26.48 10.70
C PHE A 691 -32.07 -26.64 12.16
N SER A 692 -32.50 -27.82 12.54
CA SER A 692 -32.97 -28.07 13.90
C SER A 692 -32.64 -29.49 14.31
N GLY A 693 -32.67 -29.76 15.60
CA GLY A 693 -32.35 -31.10 16.01
C GLY A 693 -32.34 -31.31 17.50
N LYS A 694 -31.88 -32.50 17.85
CA LYS A 694 -31.61 -32.90 19.22
C LYS A 694 -30.21 -33.51 19.30
N ILE A 695 -29.39 -32.96 20.20
CA ILE A 695 -28.10 -33.52 20.58
C ILE A 695 -28.32 -34.50 21.73
N ILE A 696 -27.76 -35.71 21.60
CA ILE A 696 -27.83 -36.74 22.63
C ILE A 696 -26.46 -37.36 22.90
N ASN A 697 -26.28 -37.85 24.12
CA ASN A 697 -25.18 -38.74 24.48
C ASN A 697 -25.37 -40.08 23.76
N SER A 698 -24.39 -40.51 22.95
CA SER A 698 -24.47 -41.78 22.21
C SER A 698 -24.48 -43.01 23.12
N ASP A 699 -23.94 -42.89 24.33
CA ASP A 699 -23.81 -44.00 25.28
C ASP A 699 -25.10 -44.26 26.06
N THR A 700 -25.82 -43.19 26.42
CA THR A 700 -26.98 -43.28 27.32
C THR A 700 -28.29 -42.89 26.67
N GLY A 701 -28.24 -42.22 25.52
CA GLY A 701 -29.41 -41.68 24.83
C GLY A 701 -30.01 -40.43 25.49
N LYS A 702 -29.42 -39.92 26.58
CA LYS A 702 -29.90 -38.70 27.25
C LYS A 702 -29.60 -37.45 26.43
N PRO A 703 -30.39 -36.37 26.58
CA PRO A 703 -30.09 -35.10 25.92
C PRO A 703 -28.80 -34.47 26.44
N VAL A 704 -28.12 -33.74 25.58
CA VAL A 704 -26.96 -32.90 25.95
C VAL A 704 -27.41 -31.45 26.01
N GLU A 705 -27.46 -30.91 27.21
CA GLU A 705 -27.73 -29.49 27.49
C GLU A 705 -26.48 -28.64 27.29
N GLY A 706 -26.64 -27.38 26.88
CA GLY A 706 -25.54 -26.43 26.82
C GLY A 706 -24.55 -26.66 25.68
N ALA A 707 -24.84 -27.56 24.73
CA ALA A 707 -23.99 -27.79 23.57
C ALA A 707 -24.04 -26.55 22.66
N ARG A 708 -22.86 -25.99 22.36
CA ARG A 708 -22.66 -24.88 21.43
C ARG A 708 -22.77 -25.41 20.00
N ILE A 709 -23.69 -24.83 19.23
CA ILE A 709 -23.86 -25.07 17.80
C ILE A 709 -23.22 -23.89 17.07
N ILE A 710 -22.07 -24.16 16.47
CA ILE A 710 -21.23 -23.18 15.79
C ILE A 710 -21.29 -23.52 14.31
N VAL A 711 -21.53 -22.52 13.47
CA VAL A 711 -21.46 -22.69 12.01
C VAL A 711 -20.06 -22.23 11.61
N GLY A 712 -19.29 -23.10 10.98
CA GLY A 712 -17.85 -22.95 10.82
C GLY A 712 -17.08 -24.10 11.46
N GLN A 713 -15.75 -23.99 11.41
CA GLN A 713 -14.84 -25.07 11.82
C GLN A 713 -14.27 -24.85 13.23
N TYR A 714 -14.10 -23.59 13.66
CA TYR A 714 -13.43 -23.24 14.91
C TYR A 714 -14.40 -23.10 16.08
N GLU A 715 -14.01 -23.61 17.25
CA GLU A 715 -14.83 -23.51 18.46
C GLU A 715 -14.23 -22.59 19.54
N ALA A 716 -12.90 -22.50 19.58
CA ALA A 716 -12.20 -21.66 20.52
C ALA A 716 -12.34 -20.19 20.12
N ARG A 717 -12.74 -19.37 21.08
CA ARG A 717 -12.89 -17.92 20.89
C ARG A 717 -13.81 -17.58 19.71
N THR A 718 -14.87 -18.37 19.52
CA THR A 718 -15.90 -18.12 18.52
C THR A 718 -17.28 -18.06 19.16
N SER A 719 -18.19 -17.30 18.58
CA SER A 719 -19.55 -17.15 19.08
C SER A 719 -20.46 -18.25 18.51
N ALA A 720 -21.25 -18.88 19.38
CA ALA A 720 -22.18 -19.92 18.96
C ALA A 720 -23.43 -19.31 18.30
N ALA A 721 -23.89 -19.91 17.20
CA ALA A 721 -25.15 -19.52 16.55
C ALA A 721 -26.38 -19.91 17.40
N SER A 722 -26.27 -21.00 18.17
CA SER A 722 -27.29 -21.45 19.12
C SER A 722 -26.67 -22.33 20.19
N VAL A 723 -27.33 -22.44 21.33
CA VAL A 723 -27.01 -23.40 22.40
C VAL A 723 -28.19 -24.34 22.60
N THR A 724 -27.95 -25.61 22.93
CA THR A 724 -29.02 -26.57 23.20
C THR A 724 -29.70 -26.32 24.55
N SER A 725 -31.02 -26.47 24.56
CA SER A 725 -31.81 -26.50 25.81
C SER A 725 -31.52 -27.72 26.68
N GLU A 726 -32.05 -27.76 27.92
CA GLU A 726 -32.08 -28.94 28.81
C GLU A 726 -32.55 -30.24 28.13
N LYS A 727 -33.40 -30.12 27.10
CA LYS A 727 -33.92 -31.25 26.32
C LYS A 727 -33.03 -31.62 25.14
N GLY A 728 -31.85 -31.03 25.03
CA GLY A 728 -30.87 -31.16 23.96
C GLY A 728 -31.30 -30.57 22.62
N GLY A 729 -32.41 -29.82 22.60
CA GLY A 729 -33.00 -29.29 21.37
C GLY A 729 -32.40 -27.95 20.96
N PHE A 730 -32.22 -27.75 19.65
CA PHE A 730 -31.82 -26.48 19.03
C PHE A 730 -32.62 -26.22 17.73
N SER A 731 -32.66 -24.97 17.29
CA SER A 731 -33.30 -24.57 16.03
C SER A 731 -32.69 -23.28 15.50
N LEU A 732 -32.28 -23.30 14.24
CA LEU A 732 -31.57 -22.22 13.54
C LEU A 732 -32.24 -21.98 12.17
N PRO A 733 -32.85 -20.81 11.94
CA PRO A 733 -33.24 -20.41 10.59
C PRO A 733 -32.00 -20.04 9.77
N MET A 734 -31.86 -20.62 8.57
CA MET A 734 -30.67 -20.42 7.74
C MET A 734 -31.05 -20.30 6.27
N VAL A 735 -30.32 -19.50 5.49
CA VAL A 735 -30.47 -19.47 4.03
C VAL A 735 -30.00 -20.75 3.38
N SER A 736 -30.46 -21.01 2.15
CA SER A 736 -29.97 -22.15 1.36
C SER A 736 -28.46 -22.09 1.21
N GLY A 737 -27.78 -23.20 1.47
CA GLY A 737 -26.32 -23.26 1.45
C GLY A 737 -25.79 -24.60 1.92
N GLU A 738 -24.48 -24.73 1.88
CA GLU A 738 -23.74 -25.87 2.40
C GLU A 738 -22.82 -25.33 3.50
N TYR A 739 -22.94 -25.89 4.70
CA TYR A 739 -22.30 -25.35 5.90
C TYR A 739 -21.54 -26.44 6.63
N ASP A 740 -20.38 -26.09 7.17
CA ASP A 740 -19.75 -26.86 8.23
C ASP A 740 -20.39 -26.46 9.57
N ILE A 741 -20.71 -27.45 10.40
CA ILE A 741 -21.33 -27.24 11.71
C ILE A 741 -20.45 -27.89 12.77
N THR A 742 -19.78 -27.09 13.58
CA THR A 742 -19.07 -27.56 14.76
C THR A 742 -20.02 -27.62 15.96
N VAL A 743 -20.05 -28.77 16.64
CA VAL A 743 -20.73 -28.95 17.92
C VAL A 743 -19.67 -29.14 19.00
N GLN A 744 -19.62 -28.22 19.95
CA GLN A 744 -18.78 -28.32 21.14
C GLN A 744 -19.67 -28.47 22.37
N ALA A 745 -19.32 -29.41 23.25
CA ALA A 745 -20.09 -29.63 24.47
C ALA A 745 -19.22 -30.21 25.59
N ARG A 746 -19.46 -29.74 26.81
CA ARG A 746 -18.83 -30.23 28.03
C ARG A 746 -19.00 -31.75 28.18
N GLY A 747 -17.90 -32.48 28.30
CA GLY A 747 -17.83 -33.93 28.37
C GLY A 747 -17.87 -34.64 27.01
N PHE A 748 -17.94 -33.93 25.90
CA PHE A 748 -18.06 -34.53 24.56
C PHE A 748 -16.99 -34.04 23.56
N GLY A 749 -16.18 -33.06 23.93
CA GLY A 749 -15.21 -32.42 23.05
C GLY A 749 -15.86 -31.58 21.96
N SER A 750 -15.16 -31.46 20.84
CA SER A 750 -15.58 -30.70 19.66
C SER A 750 -15.59 -31.58 18.43
N ARG A 751 -16.65 -31.48 17.61
CA ARG A 751 -16.79 -32.22 16.36
C ARG A 751 -17.43 -31.38 15.26
N THR A 752 -16.79 -31.36 14.10
CA THR A 752 -17.30 -30.72 12.90
C THR A 752 -18.06 -31.71 12.02
N PHE A 753 -19.27 -31.34 11.65
CA PHE A 753 -20.09 -32.01 10.65
C PHE A 753 -20.02 -31.18 9.38
N GLU A 754 -19.25 -31.66 8.41
CA GLU A 754 -19.02 -30.95 7.17
C GLU A 754 -20.22 -31.06 6.22
N ASN A 755 -20.33 -30.09 5.31
CA ASN A 755 -21.20 -30.20 4.13
C ASN A 755 -22.70 -30.38 4.46
N VAL A 756 -23.19 -29.75 5.53
CA VAL A 756 -24.60 -29.76 5.93
C VAL A 756 -25.42 -28.89 4.98
N LYS A 757 -26.26 -29.52 4.17
CA LYS A 757 -27.07 -28.85 3.14
C LYS A 757 -28.39 -28.33 3.71
N ILE A 758 -28.57 -27.01 3.64
CA ILE A 758 -29.82 -26.34 3.97
C ILE A 758 -30.52 -25.87 2.69
N SER A 759 -31.85 -25.96 2.68
CA SER A 759 -32.68 -25.52 1.55
C SER A 759 -33.86 -24.70 2.02
N ALA A 760 -34.13 -23.60 1.32
CA ALA A 760 -35.25 -22.70 1.59
C ALA A 760 -36.59 -23.45 1.64
N GLY A 761 -37.44 -23.11 2.62
CA GLY A 761 -38.74 -23.73 2.84
C GLY A 761 -38.69 -25.16 3.41
N GLN A 762 -37.50 -25.74 3.62
CA GLN A 762 -37.33 -27.07 4.19
C GLN A 762 -36.85 -27.02 5.64
N LYS A 763 -37.33 -27.96 6.45
CA LYS A 763 -36.81 -28.20 7.79
C LYS A 763 -35.91 -29.43 7.76
N LEU A 764 -34.62 -29.23 7.98
CA LEU A 764 -33.66 -30.30 8.24
C LEU A 764 -33.66 -30.59 9.73
N SER A 765 -34.25 -31.71 10.14
CA SER A 765 -34.28 -32.16 11.54
C SER A 765 -33.27 -33.28 11.74
N GLN A 766 -32.22 -33.05 12.53
CA GLN A 766 -31.19 -34.06 12.81
C GLN A 766 -31.19 -34.53 14.26
N LYS A 767 -30.87 -35.82 14.45
CA LYS A 767 -30.52 -36.38 15.75
C LYS A 767 -29.02 -36.63 15.75
N ILE A 768 -28.27 -35.72 16.38
CA ILE A 768 -26.82 -35.81 16.45
C ILE A 768 -26.47 -36.55 17.74
N SER A 769 -25.66 -37.61 17.63
CA SER A 769 -25.23 -38.42 18.76
C SER A 769 -23.75 -38.17 19.01
N LEU A 770 -23.41 -37.60 20.15
CA LEU A 770 -22.04 -37.33 20.55
C LEU A 770 -21.54 -38.43 21.47
N SER A 771 -20.38 -38.99 21.16
CA SER A 771 -19.71 -39.93 22.06
C SER A 771 -18.99 -39.16 23.16
N PRO A 772 -19.08 -39.57 24.43
CA PRO A 772 -18.35 -38.93 25.51
C PRO A 772 -16.84 -38.90 25.24
N ASN A 773 -16.20 -37.76 25.50
CA ASN A 773 -14.75 -37.65 25.51
C ASN A 773 -14.22 -38.29 26.80
N LEU A 774 -13.60 -39.46 26.70
CA LEU A 774 -13.14 -40.23 27.86
C LEU A 774 -11.92 -39.62 28.54
N ALA A 775 -11.23 -38.68 27.88
CA ALA A 775 -10.15 -37.90 28.47
C ALA A 775 -10.68 -36.62 29.17
N SER A 776 -11.96 -36.27 29.00
CA SER A 776 -12.53 -35.06 29.58
C SER A 776 -12.60 -35.11 31.11
N SER A 777 -12.09 -34.06 31.75
CA SER A 777 -12.24 -33.81 33.18
C SER A 777 -13.71 -33.69 33.59
N ALA A 778 -14.58 -33.19 32.72
CA ALA A 778 -16.03 -33.13 32.95
C ALA A 778 -16.68 -34.52 33.05
N ASN A 779 -16.04 -35.55 32.49
CA ASN A 779 -16.46 -36.95 32.63
C ASN A 779 -15.76 -37.69 33.78
N GLY A 780 -14.92 -37.00 34.55
CA GLY A 780 -14.17 -37.56 35.67
C GLY A 780 -12.80 -38.15 35.30
N ALA A 781 -12.26 -37.85 34.12
CA ALA A 781 -10.87 -38.15 33.82
C ALA A 781 -9.94 -37.27 34.67
N THR A 782 -8.76 -37.79 35.03
CA THR A 782 -7.80 -37.08 35.89
C THR A 782 -6.37 -37.23 35.41
N ILE A 783 -5.55 -36.19 35.61
CA ILE A 783 -4.10 -36.29 35.46
C ILE A 783 -3.52 -37.13 36.59
N VAL A 784 -2.85 -38.23 36.24
CA VAL A 784 -2.14 -39.11 37.19
C VAL A 784 -0.74 -38.57 37.47
N SER A 785 -0.07 -38.07 36.43
CA SER A 785 1.27 -37.49 36.52
C SER A 785 1.58 -36.64 35.30
N ALA A 786 2.32 -35.55 35.48
CA ALA A 786 2.97 -34.79 34.41
C ALA A 786 4.48 -34.73 34.70
N SER A 787 5.32 -34.88 33.67
CA SER A 787 6.78 -34.79 33.81
C SER A 787 7.25 -33.34 33.98
N ASP A 788 6.48 -32.39 33.45
CA ASP A 788 6.72 -30.95 33.45
C ASP A 788 5.42 -30.24 33.12
N GLU A 789 5.07 -29.17 33.83
CA GLU A 789 3.93 -28.32 33.57
C GLU A 789 4.14 -26.94 34.20
N SER A 790 3.65 -25.90 33.55
CA SER A 790 3.60 -24.56 34.12
C SER A 790 2.43 -24.44 35.09
N ASP A 791 2.62 -23.74 36.21
CA ASP A 791 1.54 -23.46 37.17
C ASP A 791 0.35 -22.77 36.47
N SER A 792 0.60 -21.96 35.43
CA SER A 792 -0.45 -21.25 34.70
C SER A 792 -1.14 -22.00 33.59
N HIS A 793 -0.52 -23.10 33.14
CA HIS A 793 -1.00 -23.91 32.02
C HIS A 793 -0.81 -25.40 32.35
N PRO A 794 -1.46 -25.90 33.42
CA PRO A 794 -1.28 -27.27 33.89
C PRO A 794 -1.83 -28.30 32.89
N ALA A 795 -1.39 -29.55 32.99
CA ALA A 795 -1.76 -30.63 32.06
C ALA A 795 -3.27 -30.89 32.00
N LYS A 796 -4.02 -30.54 33.06
CA LYS A 796 -5.48 -30.67 33.09
C LYS A 796 -6.20 -29.79 32.06
N ASN A 797 -5.58 -28.69 31.62
CA ASN A 797 -6.14 -27.80 30.60
C ASN A 797 -6.23 -28.49 29.23
N ALA A 798 -5.46 -29.57 29.02
CA ALA A 798 -5.58 -30.37 27.81
C ALA A 798 -6.78 -31.34 27.80
N LEU A 799 -7.68 -31.25 28.79
CA LEU A 799 -8.76 -32.20 29.07
C LEU A 799 -10.11 -31.51 29.36
N ASP A 800 -10.31 -30.28 28.91
CA ASP A 800 -11.47 -29.45 29.28
C ASP A 800 -12.50 -29.27 28.15
N ASP A 801 -12.31 -29.98 27.03
CA ASP A 801 -13.20 -30.03 25.86
C ASP A 801 -13.19 -28.74 25.01
N THR A 802 -12.12 -27.94 25.10
CA THR A 802 -11.90 -26.78 24.24
C THR A 802 -10.43 -26.67 23.82
N GLU A 803 -10.16 -26.07 22.65
CA GLU A 803 -8.81 -25.64 22.26
C GLU A 803 -8.51 -24.20 22.69
N GLY A 804 -9.45 -23.52 23.37
CA GLY A 804 -9.29 -22.14 23.86
C GLY A 804 -8.36 -21.98 25.06
N THR A 805 -8.09 -23.06 25.78
CA THR A 805 -7.13 -23.19 26.88
C THR A 805 -6.01 -24.14 26.46
N VAL A 806 -4.86 -24.07 27.13
CA VAL A 806 -3.73 -24.95 26.80
C VAL A 806 -2.99 -25.47 28.03
N TYR A 807 -2.38 -26.64 27.85
CA TYR A 807 -1.25 -27.13 28.63
C TYR A 807 0.05 -26.53 28.08
N ALA A 808 0.98 -26.15 28.96
CA ALA A 808 2.34 -25.78 28.59
C ALA A 808 3.37 -26.24 29.63
N THR A 809 4.59 -26.56 29.18
CA THR A 809 5.72 -26.84 30.07
C THR A 809 6.37 -25.56 30.59
N ASN A 810 7.20 -25.68 31.63
CA ASN A 810 8.08 -24.58 32.01
C ASN A 810 9.13 -24.32 30.91
N VAL A 811 9.59 -23.07 30.82
CA VAL A 811 10.65 -22.65 29.90
C VAL A 811 11.99 -23.19 30.39
N LYS A 812 12.76 -23.83 29.50
CA LYS A 812 14.10 -24.36 29.77
C LYS A 812 15.15 -23.61 28.95
N GLU A 813 16.20 -23.13 29.63
CA GLU A 813 17.29 -22.38 29.00
C GLU A 813 18.06 -23.20 27.95
N ASP A 814 18.10 -24.53 28.08
CA ASP A 814 18.82 -25.43 27.19
C ASP A 814 17.93 -26.06 26.09
N GLY A 815 16.77 -25.44 25.83
CA GLY A 815 15.81 -25.86 24.83
C GLY A 815 14.83 -26.94 25.30
N PHE A 816 13.72 -27.09 24.57
CA PHE A 816 12.74 -28.13 24.83
C PHE A 816 13.27 -29.51 24.41
N LYS A 817 13.14 -30.51 25.31
CA LYS A 817 13.68 -31.88 25.14
C LYS A 817 12.62 -32.98 25.22
N GLY A 818 11.35 -32.60 25.22
CA GLY A 818 10.21 -33.50 25.40
C GLY A 818 9.57 -33.41 26.78
N SER A 819 8.29 -33.76 26.84
CA SER A 819 7.49 -33.85 28.07
C SER A 819 6.36 -34.86 27.90
N GLU A 820 5.87 -35.43 28.99
CA GLU A 820 4.73 -36.33 28.98
C GLU A 820 3.78 -36.08 30.14
N PHE A 821 2.51 -36.41 29.93
CA PHE A 821 1.54 -36.54 31.01
C PHE A 821 0.67 -37.78 30.82
N VAL A 822 0.17 -38.31 31.93
CA VAL A 822 -0.65 -39.52 32.01
C VAL A 822 -2.05 -39.14 32.48
N VAL A 823 -3.04 -39.61 31.73
CA VAL A 823 -4.47 -39.42 32.04
C VAL A 823 -5.08 -40.76 32.42
N ASP A 824 -5.78 -40.79 33.55
CA ASP A 824 -6.74 -41.85 33.86
C ASP A 824 -8.07 -41.53 33.17
N LEU A 825 -8.50 -42.39 32.25
CA LEU A 825 -9.71 -42.18 31.47
C LEU A 825 -10.97 -42.34 32.33
N ALA A 826 -12.03 -41.63 31.97
CA ALA A 826 -13.32 -41.68 32.64
C ALA A 826 -13.90 -43.11 32.74
N GLY A 827 -14.45 -43.44 33.91
CA GLY A 827 -15.07 -44.74 34.23
C GLY A 827 -14.09 -45.76 34.86
N ASP A 828 -14.62 -46.78 35.53
CA ASP A 828 -13.80 -47.67 36.40
C ASP A 828 -13.07 -48.82 35.67
N LYS A 829 -13.31 -49.00 34.37
CA LYS A 829 -12.83 -50.17 33.61
C LYS A 829 -12.12 -49.75 32.34
N PRO A 830 -11.18 -50.57 31.83
CA PRO A 830 -10.63 -50.36 30.50
C PRO A 830 -11.74 -50.24 29.43
N VAL A 831 -11.56 -49.27 28.53
CA VAL A 831 -12.45 -48.95 27.42
C VAL A 831 -11.78 -49.26 26.08
N SER A 832 -12.59 -49.49 25.06
CA SER A 832 -12.12 -49.85 23.71
C SER A 832 -11.83 -48.61 22.87
N VAL A 833 -10.76 -47.88 23.20
CA VAL A 833 -10.31 -46.65 22.52
C VAL A 833 -10.13 -46.91 21.02
N SER A 834 -10.72 -46.07 20.19
CA SER A 834 -10.68 -46.22 18.73
C SER A 834 -10.38 -44.93 17.98
N TYR A 835 -10.54 -43.78 18.61
CA TYR A 835 -10.30 -42.49 17.99
C TYR A 835 -9.70 -41.53 19.01
N ILE A 836 -8.68 -40.79 18.56
CA ILE A 836 -7.98 -39.77 19.34
C ILE A 836 -8.01 -38.49 18.54
N GLN A 837 -8.22 -37.36 19.18
CA GLN A 837 -8.17 -36.05 18.55
C GLN A 837 -7.26 -35.15 19.38
N VAL A 838 -6.36 -34.42 18.73
CA VAL A 838 -5.37 -33.57 19.38
C VAL A 838 -5.41 -32.19 18.76
N SER A 839 -5.31 -31.13 19.56
CA SER A 839 -5.11 -29.75 19.08
C SER A 839 -3.75 -29.23 19.51
N ALA A 840 -3.02 -28.62 18.57
CA ALA A 840 -1.76 -27.92 18.81
C ALA A 840 -1.97 -26.40 18.92
N PHE A 841 -3.22 -25.97 19.10
CA PHE A 841 -3.54 -24.58 19.30
C PHE A 841 -2.78 -24.01 20.50
N LYS A 842 -2.70 -22.67 20.55
CA LYS A 842 -1.86 -21.98 21.50
C LYS A 842 -2.66 -20.98 22.33
N ASP A 843 -2.10 -20.70 23.50
CA ASP A 843 -2.47 -19.55 24.30
C ASP A 843 -2.07 -18.26 23.57
N ILE A 844 -2.93 -17.24 23.63
CA ILE A 844 -2.77 -15.97 22.91
C ILE A 844 -1.47 -15.26 23.29
N ASP A 845 -1.05 -15.38 24.56
CA ASP A 845 0.10 -14.68 25.13
C ASP A 845 1.42 -15.44 24.92
N LYS A 846 1.37 -16.71 24.50
CA LYS A 846 2.57 -17.55 24.28
C LYS A 846 3.04 -17.53 22.83
N ALA A 847 4.33 -17.76 22.63
CA ALA A 847 4.92 -17.82 21.29
C ALA A 847 4.31 -18.96 20.44
N ARG A 848 3.88 -18.64 19.22
CA ARG A 848 3.31 -19.61 18.26
C ARG A 848 4.28 -20.72 17.85
N PHE A 849 5.59 -20.45 17.89
CA PHE A 849 6.60 -21.46 17.58
C PHE A 849 6.83 -22.47 18.72
N ALA A 850 6.32 -22.20 19.92
CA ALA A 850 6.30 -23.18 21.00
C ALA A 850 5.09 -24.16 20.89
N ALA A 851 4.20 -23.97 19.91
CA ALA A 851 3.10 -24.90 19.67
C ALA A 851 3.62 -26.32 19.37
N LEU A 852 2.83 -27.32 19.75
CA LEU A 852 3.14 -28.72 19.52
C LEU A 852 3.44 -28.99 18.04
N LYS A 853 4.53 -29.70 17.77
CA LYS A 853 4.88 -30.20 16.44
C LYS A 853 4.71 -31.70 16.38
N ASP A 854 5.56 -32.45 17.07
CA ASP A 854 5.57 -33.91 17.01
C ASP A 854 5.13 -34.51 18.35
N PHE A 855 4.29 -35.53 18.31
CA PHE A 855 3.79 -36.20 19.51
C PHE A 855 3.58 -37.71 19.32
N GLU A 856 3.48 -38.40 20.45
CA GLU A 856 3.04 -39.80 20.54
C GLU A 856 1.91 -39.94 21.57
N VAL A 857 1.01 -40.88 21.33
CA VAL A 857 0.04 -41.34 22.33
C VAL A 857 0.25 -42.82 22.59
N HIS A 858 0.36 -43.14 23.87
CA HIS A 858 0.49 -44.49 24.39
C HIS A 858 -0.72 -44.84 25.23
N VAL A 859 -1.07 -46.11 25.31
CA VAL A 859 -2.18 -46.59 26.14
C VAL A 859 -1.72 -47.66 27.11
N SER A 860 -2.45 -47.79 28.23
CA SER A 860 -2.23 -48.83 29.23
C SER A 860 -3.55 -49.26 29.90
N GLN A 861 -3.64 -50.51 30.33
CA GLN A 861 -4.74 -50.99 31.17
C GLN A 861 -4.44 -50.88 32.67
N ASP A 862 -3.15 -50.84 33.04
CA ASP A 862 -2.68 -50.91 34.43
C ASP A 862 -1.84 -49.69 34.85
N GLY A 863 -1.59 -48.76 33.93
CA GLY A 863 -0.80 -47.55 34.16
C GLY A 863 0.71 -47.78 34.18
N SER A 864 1.17 -49.02 33.97
CA SER A 864 2.59 -49.40 34.04
C SER A 864 3.12 -49.95 32.71
N ASN A 865 2.31 -50.74 32.00
CA ASN A 865 2.67 -51.32 30.70
C ASN A 865 2.11 -50.47 29.58
N TRP A 866 2.99 -49.77 28.85
CA TRP A 866 2.62 -48.80 27.83
C TRP A 866 2.78 -49.37 26.42
N THR A 867 1.76 -49.17 25.58
CA THR A 867 1.79 -49.51 24.16
C THR A 867 1.59 -48.25 23.33
N PRO A 868 2.50 -47.88 22.40
CA PRO A 868 2.28 -46.77 21.49
C PRO A 868 1.15 -47.12 20.53
N VAL A 869 0.19 -46.21 20.35
CA VAL A 869 -0.96 -46.41 19.44
C VAL A 869 -1.04 -45.34 18.35
N GLN A 870 -0.44 -44.17 18.56
CA GLN A 870 -0.47 -43.08 17.60
C GLN A 870 0.82 -42.25 17.65
N THR A 871 1.31 -41.84 16.47
CA THR A 871 2.29 -40.77 16.30
C THR A 871 1.65 -39.68 15.44
N GLY A 872 1.89 -38.40 15.73
CA GLY A 872 1.30 -37.31 14.96
C GLY A 872 2.23 -36.12 14.81
N THR A 873 1.98 -35.34 13.76
CA THR A 873 2.74 -34.13 13.44
C THR A 873 1.82 -32.98 13.01
N PHE A 874 2.04 -31.79 13.56
CA PHE A 874 1.51 -30.51 13.12
C PHE A 874 2.60 -29.79 12.32
N LYS A 875 2.37 -29.63 11.01
CA LYS A 875 3.34 -29.03 10.10
C LYS A 875 2.92 -27.61 9.81
N ALA A 876 3.68 -26.65 10.29
CA ALA A 876 3.51 -25.24 9.93
C ALA A 876 4.13 -24.94 8.56
N GLY A 877 3.46 -24.08 7.78
CA GLY A 877 4.01 -23.47 6.57
C GLY A 877 4.80 -22.19 6.87
N LYS A 878 5.52 -21.68 5.87
CA LYS A 878 6.06 -20.31 5.93
C LYS A 878 4.93 -19.27 5.94
N PRO A 879 5.15 -18.05 6.45
CA PRO A 879 6.34 -17.62 7.20
C PRO A 879 6.28 -18.02 8.68
N ARG A 880 5.14 -18.54 9.15
CA ARG A 880 4.89 -18.86 10.56
C ARG A 880 3.75 -19.89 10.70
N PRO A 881 3.66 -20.59 11.85
CA PRO A 881 2.45 -21.33 12.21
C PRO A 881 1.21 -20.42 12.18
N ALA A 882 0.15 -20.89 11.54
CA ALA A 882 -1.16 -20.25 11.48
C ALA A 882 -2.24 -21.18 12.05
N THR A 883 -3.41 -20.63 12.35
CA THR A 883 -4.56 -21.38 12.89
C THR A 883 -4.86 -22.71 12.19
N PRO A 884 -4.97 -22.80 10.84
CA PRO A 884 -5.21 -24.09 10.17
C PRO A 884 -4.11 -25.14 10.36
N ASP A 885 -2.87 -24.73 10.64
CA ASP A 885 -1.78 -25.67 10.87
C ASP A 885 -1.89 -26.37 12.23
N LEU A 886 -2.53 -25.70 13.19
CA LEU A 886 -2.51 -26.01 14.62
C LEU A 886 -3.86 -26.50 15.16
N HIS A 887 -4.95 -26.27 14.42
CA HIS A 887 -6.29 -26.75 14.76
C HIS A 887 -6.37 -28.28 14.88
N TYR A 888 -7.46 -28.79 15.48
CA TYR A 888 -7.70 -30.21 15.73
C TYR A 888 -7.31 -31.14 14.56
N LYS A 889 -6.59 -32.22 14.92
CA LYS A 889 -6.36 -33.37 14.05
C LYS A 889 -6.93 -34.64 14.67
N GLY A 890 -7.70 -35.36 13.86
CA GLY A 890 -8.32 -36.63 14.22
C GLY A 890 -7.50 -37.85 13.77
N PHE A 891 -7.43 -38.86 14.62
CA PHE A 891 -6.67 -40.08 14.41
C PHE A 891 -7.53 -41.32 14.73
N SER A 892 -7.99 -42.01 13.68
CA SER A 892 -8.62 -43.31 13.82
C SER A 892 -7.57 -44.38 14.05
N LEU A 893 -7.68 -45.13 15.15
CA LEU A 893 -6.79 -46.25 15.43
C LEU A 893 -7.11 -47.43 14.49
N ALA A 894 -6.07 -48.04 13.92
CA ALA A 894 -6.21 -49.16 12.98
C ALA A 894 -6.98 -50.35 13.56
N SER A 895 -6.94 -50.52 14.89
CA SER A 895 -7.80 -51.45 15.63
C SER A 895 -8.09 -50.86 17.01
N PRO A 896 -9.32 -50.96 17.53
CA PRO A 896 -9.61 -50.49 18.87
C PRO A 896 -8.74 -51.20 19.92
N VAL A 897 -8.19 -50.44 20.87
CA VAL A 897 -7.29 -50.94 21.91
C VAL A 897 -7.94 -50.75 23.28
N GLN A 898 -7.83 -51.76 24.14
CA GLN A 898 -8.31 -51.69 25.52
C GLN A 898 -7.37 -50.85 26.38
N ALA A 899 -7.88 -49.78 26.97
CA ALA A 899 -7.10 -48.83 27.76
C ALA A 899 -7.91 -48.31 28.95
N LYS A 900 -7.27 -48.18 30.11
CA LYS A 900 -7.76 -47.37 31.24
C LYS A 900 -7.00 -46.05 31.35
N PHE A 901 -5.75 -46.02 30.89
CA PHE A 901 -4.90 -44.86 30.90
C PHE A 901 -4.40 -44.53 29.49
N ILE A 902 -4.19 -43.25 29.23
CA ILE A 902 -3.38 -42.77 28.11
C ILE A 902 -2.17 -42.02 28.63
N LYS A 903 -1.07 -42.05 27.87
CA LYS A 903 0.09 -41.20 28.07
C LYS A 903 0.31 -40.41 26.80
N PHE A 904 0.24 -39.09 26.92
CA PHE A 904 0.56 -38.16 25.85
C PHE A 904 2.01 -37.73 25.98
N VAL A 905 2.79 -37.84 24.90
CA VAL A 905 4.21 -37.50 24.86
C VAL A 905 4.42 -36.43 23.79
N ALA A 906 4.69 -35.19 24.20
CA ALA A 906 5.15 -34.14 23.31
C ALA A 906 6.64 -34.32 23.05
N LYS A 907 7.04 -34.49 21.79
CA LYS A 907 8.43 -34.71 21.39
C LYS A 907 9.13 -33.42 21.01
N ASN A 908 8.48 -32.61 20.18
CA ASN A 908 9.02 -31.37 19.64
C ASN A 908 7.96 -30.26 19.63
N ALA A 909 8.40 -29.03 19.85
CA ALA A 909 7.70 -27.81 19.47
C ALA A 909 8.01 -27.45 17.99
N GLN A 910 7.33 -26.45 17.43
CA GLN A 910 7.69 -25.93 16.09
C GLN A 910 9.14 -25.41 16.08
N ASP A 911 9.55 -24.74 17.15
CA ASP A 911 10.93 -24.39 17.49
C ASP A 911 11.27 -24.82 18.94
N ASN A 912 12.14 -25.82 19.07
CA ASN A 912 12.60 -26.30 20.37
C ASN A 912 13.51 -25.29 21.09
N ALA A 913 14.10 -24.31 20.39
CA ALA A 913 15.01 -23.33 21.00
C ALA A 913 14.29 -22.41 22.00
N LEU A 914 12.97 -22.26 21.89
CA LEU A 914 12.16 -21.49 22.85
C LEU A 914 12.08 -22.14 24.24
N GLY A 915 12.51 -23.38 24.42
CA GLY A 915 12.65 -23.98 25.75
C GLY A 915 11.39 -24.65 26.31
N TYR A 916 10.23 -24.51 25.67
CA TYR A 916 8.96 -25.11 26.12
C TYR A 916 8.08 -25.58 24.95
N VAL A 917 7.04 -26.35 25.28
CA VAL A 917 5.97 -26.74 24.36
C VAL A 917 4.61 -26.39 24.94
N GLN A 918 3.63 -26.18 24.08
CA GLN A 918 2.21 -26.07 24.45
C GLN A 918 1.31 -26.89 23.53
N ALA A 919 0.21 -27.41 24.08
CA ALA A 919 -0.82 -28.13 23.34
C ALA A 919 -2.19 -27.84 23.98
N ALA A 920 -3.20 -27.66 23.14
CA ALA A 920 -4.49 -27.20 23.61
C ALA A 920 -5.35 -28.33 24.18
N GLU A 921 -5.46 -29.47 23.49
CA GLU A 921 -6.42 -30.50 23.90
C GLU A 921 -6.04 -31.91 23.41
N VAL A 922 -6.41 -32.94 24.19
CA VAL A 922 -6.26 -34.37 23.87
C VAL A 922 -7.56 -35.12 24.19
N GLN A 923 -8.36 -35.38 23.17
CA GLN A 923 -9.65 -36.07 23.29
C GLN A 923 -9.54 -37.55 22.93
N VAL A 924 -10.26 -38.40 23.65
CA VAL A 924 -10.22 -39.87 23.48
C VAL A 924 -11.63 -40.43 23.41
N PHE A 925 -11.90 -41.23 22.39
CA PHE A 925 -13.22 -41.81 22.16
C PHE A 925 -13.16 -43.32 21.93
N ALA A 926 -14.17 -44.03 22.44
CA ALA A 926 -14.28 -45.48 22.33
C ALA A 926 -15.23 -45.94 21.21
N SER A 927 -14.93 -47.11 20.66
CA SER A 927 -15.74 -47.79 19.62
C SER A 927 -17.01 -48.43 20.18
N LYS A 928 -17.09 -48.60 21.50
CA LYS A 928 -18.23 -49.16 22.21
C LYS A 928 -18.59 -48.23 23.35
N SER A 929 -19.88 -48.18 23.68
CA SER A 929 -20.38 -47.40 24.81
C SER A 929 -19.61 -47.72 26.09
N ALA A 930 -19.04 -46.69 26.69
CA ALA A 930 -18.40 -46.72 28.00
C ALA A 930 -19.42 -46.45 29.14
N LYS A 931 -20.66 -46.05 28.78
CA LYS A 931 -21.74 -45.65 29.69
C LYS A 931 -21.35 -44.46 30.57
N VAL A 932 -20.57 -43.55 30.01
CA VAL A 932 -20.10 -42.33 30.67
C VAL A 932 -21.12 -41.22 30.48
N GLU A 933 -21.32 -40.44 31.55
CA GLU A 933 -22.11 -39.22 31.56
C GLU A 933 -21.25 -38.10 32.15
N PRO A 934 -21.39 -36.86 31.66
CA PRO A 934 -20.76 -35.73 32.30
C PRO A 934 -21.20 -35.63 33.76
N LEU A 935 -20.23 -35.40 34.64
CA LEU A 935 -20.49 -35.04 36.03
C LEU A 935 -21.28 -33.73 36.07
N PRO A 936 -22.16 -33.52 37.06
CA PRO A 936 -22.79 -32.22 37.25
C PRO A 936 -21.74 -31.10 37.21
N PRO A 937 -22.05 -29.93 36.61
CA PRO A 937 -21.17 -28.77 36.73
C PRO A 937 -20.87 -28.51 38.20
N VAL A 938 -19.60 -28.30 38.52
CA VAL A 938 -19.22 -27.91 39.88
C VAL A 938 -19.66 -26.46 40.03
N VAL A 939 -20.80 -26.23 40.69
CA VAL A 939 -21.28 -24.87 40.92
C VAL A 939 -20.36 -24.21 41.94
N THR A 940 -19.52 -23.32 41.45
CA THR A 940 -18.68 -22.47 42.27
C THR A 940 -19.43 -21.20 42.65
N PRO A 941 -19.68 -20.88 43.94
CA PRO A 941 -20.24 -19.58 44.29
C PRO A 941 -19.26 -18.46 43.87
N PRO A 942 -19.71 -17.28 43.43
CA PRO A 942 -18.79 -16.20 43.08
C PRO A 942 -17.89 -15.82 44.28
N PHE A 943 -16.60 -15.67 44.03
CA PHE A 943 -15.70 -15.01 44.97
C PHE A 943 -15.77 -13.50 44.74
N THR A 944 -15.74 -12.72 45.82
CA THR A 944 -15.75 -11.27 45.73
C THR A 944 -14.71 -10.68 46.68
N ALA A 945 -13.93 -9.73 46.20
CA ALA A 945 -13.05 -8.88 46.97
C ALA A 945 -13.38 -7.41 46.68
N GLU A 946 -13.41 -6.59 47.72
CA GLU A 946 -13.77 -5.17 47.62
C GLU A 946 -12.75 -4.33 48.39
N GLY A 947 -12.52 -3.12 47.92
CA GLY A 947 -11.61 -2.18 48.56
C GLY A 947 -11.78 -0.77 48.01
N THR A 948 -10.88 0.13 48.40
CA THR A 948 -10.84 1.50 47.88
C THR A 948 -9.41 1.90 47.62
N ILE A 949 -9.14 2.41 46.43
CA ILE A 949 -7.81 2.86 46.00
C ILE A 949 -7.79 4.39 46.04
N GLN A 950 -6.85 4.97 46.79
CA GLN A 950 -6.89 6.39 47.16
C GLN A 950 -6.45 7.31 46.02
N ALA A 951 -5.41 6.94 45.28
CA ALA A 951 -4.87 7.77 44.21
C ALA A 951 -4.47 6.92 43.00
N GLY A 952 -4.91 7.32 41.81
CA GLY A 952 -4.44 6.76 40.55
C GLY A 952 -3.00 7.18 40.27
N ASN A 953 -2.28 6.36 39.52
CA ASN A 953 -0.86 6.59 39.23
C ASN A 953 -0.56 6.47 37.73
N ALA A 954 -0.81 7.53 36.97
CA ALA A 954 -0.59 7.54 35.51
C ALA A 954 0.87 7.30 35.07
N ALA A 955 1.85 7.31 35.98
CA ALA A 955 3.23 6.94 35.69
C ALA A 955 3.43 5.41 35.56
N THR A 956 2.41 4.61 35.90
CA THR A 956 2.42 3.17 35.79
C THR A 956 1.98 2.74 34.39
N GLY A 957 2.81 2.96 33.36
CA GLY A 957 2.73 2.07 32.21
C GLY A 957 2.98 0.65 32.71
N ILE A 958 1.95 -0.07 33.15
CA ILE A 958 2.07 -1.45 33.57
C ILE A 958 1.66 -2.26 32.35
N GLY A 959 2.67 -2.66 31.58
CA GLY A 959 2.50 -3.14 30.21
C GLY A 959 3.27 -2.22 29.24
N SER A 960 4.06 -2.83 28.37
CA SER A 960 5.17 -2.21 27.63
C SER A 960 4.78 -1.02 26.73
N LEU A 961 5.11 0.19 27.16
CA LEU A 961 5.70 1.19 26.26
C LEU A 961 7.22 1.00 26.34
N ALA A 962 7.80 0.47 25.26
CA ALA A 962 9.24 0.37 24.96
C ALA A 962 10.23 0.69 26.11
N ASP A 963 10.79 -0.37 26.72
CA ASP A 963 12.05 -0.35 27.47
C ASP A 963 12.14 0.46 28.79
N ALA A 964 11.04 0.72 29.50
CA ALA A 964 11.09 1.28 30.86
C ALA A 964 10.76 0.23 31.93
N ASP A 965 11.71 -0.04 32.84
CA ASP A 965 11.46 -0.83 34.06
C ASP A 965 10.34 -0.16 34.89
N ALA A 966 9.26 -0.92 35.14
CA ALA A 966 8.11 -0.52 35.94
C ALA A 966 8.56 -0.03 37.34
N THR A 967 8.55 1.28 37.57
CA THR A 967 9.13 1.87 38.79
C THR A 967 8.19 2.84 39.53
N GLY A 968 6.90 2.86 39.19
CA GLY A 968 5.94 3.86 39.72
C GLY A 968 5.03 3.42 40.88
N SER A 969 4.59 2.16 40.95
CA SER A 969 3.52 1.69 41.86
C SER A 969 4.05 1.32 43.26
N VAL A 970 3.53 1.93 44.33
CA VAL A 970 3.96 1.68 45.71
C VAL A 970 3.49 0.30 46.18
N THR A 971 2.22 -0.05 45.96
CA THR A 971 1.63 -1.27 46.49
C THR A 971 2.16 -2.54 45.82
N GLN A 972 2.21 -2.53 44.48
CA GLN A 972 2.73 -3.64 43.69
C GLN A 972 4.24 -3.86 43.93
N ASN A 973 5.02 -2.79 44.04
CA ASN A 973 6.45 -2.89 44.32
C ASN A 973 6.72 -3.44 45.73
N GLU A 974 5.98 -2.98 46.75
CA GLU A 974 6.09 -3.56 48.09
C GLU A 974 5.74 -5.06 48.07
N PHE A 975 4.61 -5.41 47.46
CA PHE A 975 4.13 -6.79 47.33
C PHE A 975 5.17 -7.72 46.68
N THR A 976 5.68 -7.35 45.50
CA THR A 976 6.63 -8.18 44.75
C THR A 976 8.01 -8.22 45.41
N ALA A 977 8.55 -7.07 45.86
CA ALA A 977 9.89 -7.00 46.42
C ALA A 977 10.00 -7.67 47.81
N THR A 978 8.93 -7.62 48.60
CA THR A 978 8.90 -8.24 49.94
C THR A 978 8.33 -9.65 49.94
N GLN A 979 7.74 -10.10 48.82
CA GLN A 979 7.01 -11.36 48.71
C GLN A 979 5.97 -11.52 49.84
N ASN A 980 5.27 -10.42 50.15
CA ASN A 980 4.25 -10.34 51.19
C ASN A 980 2.87 -10.12 50.55
N PRO A 981 1.91 -11.07 50.68
CA PRO A 981 0.59 -10.94 50.07
C PRO A 981 -0.30 -9.87 50.72
N GLU A 982 0.10 -9.32 51.87
CA GLU A 982 -0.59 -8.23 52.56
C GLU A 982 0.36 -7.01 52.72
N PRO A 983 0.67 -6.28 51.64
CA PRO A 983 1.56 -5.12 51.72
C PRO A 983 0.95 -4.02 52.60
N ALA A 984 1.77 -3.32 53.38
CA ALA A 984 1.32 -2.25 54.28
C ALA A 984 0.77 -1.03 53.51
N SER A 985 1.16 -0.89 52.24
CA SER A 985 0.67 0.12 51.29
C SER A 985 -0.69 -0.20 50.64
N GLN A 986 -1.35 -1.30 51.01
CA GLN A 986 -2.70 -1.66 50.55
C GLN A 986 -3.66 -0.46 50.43
N GLY A 987 -4.24 -0.26 49.24
CA GLY A 987 -5.19 0.80 48.94
C GLY A 987 -4.58 2.17 48.64
N ALA A 988 -3.25 2.33 48.62
CA ALA A 988 -2.62 3.58 48.23
C ALA A 988 -2.83 3.87 46.73
N ASP A 989 -2.33 2.98 45.88
CA ASP A 989 -2.43 3.03 44.41
C ASP A 989 -2.87 1.70 43.78
N GLY A 990 -3.09 0.68 44.60
CA GLY A 990 -3.74 -0.55 44.19
C GLY A 990 -4.02 -1.47 45.38
N PHE A 991 -4.50 -2.67 45.07
CA PHE A 991 -4.98 -3.64 46.05
C PHE A 991 -4.63 -5.07 45.67
N VAL A 992 -3.85 -5.76 46.50
CA VAL A 992 -3.54 -7.19 46.33
C VAL A 992 -4.63 -8.05 46.95
N VAL A 993 -5.13 -9.02 46.20
CA VAL A 993 -6.16 -9.99 46.59
C VAL A 993 -5.57 -11.39 46.45
N THR A 994 -5.68 -12.22 47.49
CA THR A 994 -5.36 -13.65 47.37
C THR A 994 -6.55 -14.38 46.76
N VAL A 995 -6.39 -14.84 45.51
CA VAL A 995 -7.43 -15.58 44.78
C VAL A 995 -7.59 -16.95 45.43
N PRO A 996 -8.76 -17.49 45.78
CA PRO A 996 -8.85 -18.83 46.38
C PRO A 996 -8.47 -19.94 45.40
N GLU A 997 -7.91 -21.06 45.89
CA GLU A 997 -7.37 -22.17 45.06
C GLU A 997 -8.34 -22.66 43.97
N LEU A 998 -9.63 -22.70 44.29
CA LEU A 998 -10.67 -23.22 43.41
C LEU A 998 -10.93 -22.34 42.17
N TYR A 999 -10.47 -21.08 42.15
CA TYR A 999 -10.63 -20.18 41.00
C TYR A 999 -9.34 -20.00 40.19
N ARG A 1000 -8.26 -20.70 40.56
CA ARG A 1000 -6.92 -20.59 39.92
C ARG A 1000 -6.72 -21.65 38.85
N ASP A 1001 -7.78 -22.13 38.25
CA ASP A 1001 -7.77 -23.26 37.35
C ASP A 1001 -7.72 -22.89 35.88
N GLY A 1002 -7.76 -21.59 35.55
CA GLY A 1002 -7.84 -21.12 34.17
C GLY A 1002 -9.25 -21.16 33.59
N LEU A 1003 -10.26 -21.55 34.38
CA LEU A 1003 -11.63 -21.78 33.91
C LEU A 1003 -12.64 -20.76 34.46
N HIS A 1004 -12.21 -19.85 35.33
CA HIS A 1004 -13.08 -18.84 35.93
C HIS A 1004 -12.82 -17.47 35.31
N SER A 1005 -13.90 -16.73 35.07
CA SER A 1005 -13.86 -15.33 34.67
C SER A 1005 -13.75 -14.41 35.87
N PHE A 1006 -13.18 -13.23 35.68
CA PHE A 1006 -13.20 -12.15 36.65
C PHE A 1006 -13.84 -10.89 36.05
N ASN A 1007 -14.38 -10.06 36.93
CA ASN A 1007 -14.81 -8.69 36.65
C ASN A 1007 -14.33 -7.78 37.79
N ALA A 1008 -13.50 -6.80 37.48
CA ALA A 1008 -13.04 -5.76 38.38
C ALA A 1008 -13.74 -4.45 38.00
N ALA A 1009 -14.75 -4.07 38.77
CA ALA A 1009 -15.55 -2.89 38.48
C ALA A 1009 -15.49 -1.83 39.59
N GLY A 1010 -15.51 -0.57 39.19
CA GLY A 1010 -15.66 0.58 40.08
C GLY A 1010 -17.10 1.12 40.13
N PRO A 1011 -17.30 2.42 40.44
CA PRO A 1011 -18.63 3.02 40.60
C PRO A 1011 -19.44 3.19 39.29
N GLY A 1012 -18.88 2.89 38.12
CA GLY A 1012 -19.59 2.88 36.83
C GLY A 1012 -19.84 4.26 36.20
N ASP A 1013 -19.07 5.29 36.57
CA ASP A 1013 -19.17 6.64 36.00
C ASP A 1013 -18.11 6.96 34.93
N GLY A 1014 -17.17 6.04 34.67
CA GLY A 1014 -16.10 6.17 33.69
C GLY A 1014 -15.04 7.22 34.03
N SER A 1015 -15.00 7.73 35.27
CA SER A 1015 -14.03 8.74 35.71
C SER A 1015 -12.70 8.17 36.23
N TYR A 1016 -12.51 6.86 36.07
CA TYR A 1016 -11.40 6.07 36.58
C TYR A 1016 -10.98 5.01 35.57
N ASP A 1017 -9.85 4.38 35.83
CA ASP A 1017 -9.28 3.31 35.03
C ASP A 1017 -8.60 2.28 35.96
N LEU A 1018 -9.17 1.07 36.04
CA LEU A 1018 -8.66 -0.03 36.84
C LEU A 1018 -7.86 -0.97 35.95
N ASP A 1019 -6.70 -1.41 36.42
CA ASP A 1019 -5.93 -2.47 35.77
C ASP A 1019 -5.83 -3.69 36.69
N ILE A 1020 -5.65 -4.89 36.14
CA ILE A 1020 -5.45 -6.11 36.94
C ILE A 1020 -4.23 -6.92 36.51
N TYR A 1021 -3.49 -7.39 37.52
CA TYR A 1021 -2.24 -8.15 37.35
C TYR A 1021 -2.29 -9.41 38.18
N PHE A 1022 -2.16 -10.57 37.54
CA PHE A 1022 -2.16 -11.87 38.21
C PHE A 1022 -0.74 -12.37 38.44
N TYR A 1023 -0.50 -12.90 39.63
CA TYR A 1023 0.79 -13.42 40.07
C TYR A 1023 0.69 -14.86 40.54
N ASP A 1024 1.75 -15.63 40.28
CA ASP A 1024 1.88 -17.00 40.76
C ASP A 1024 2.25 -17.10 42.25
N LYS A 1025 2.45 -18.33 42.74
CA LYS A 1025 2.87 -18.60 44.13
C LYS A 1025 4.27 -18.05 44.47
N ASN A 1026 5.07 -17.70 43.46
CA ASN A 1026 6.42 -17.18 43.56
C ASN A 1026 6.47 -15.65 43.33
N PHE A 1027 5.30 -14.97 43.36
CA PHE A 1027 5.18 -13.54 43.15
C PHE A 1027 5.68 -13.07 41.77
N GLN A 1028 5.68 -13.97 40.78
CA GLN A 1028 5.98 -13.64 39.39
C GLN A 1028 4.71 -13.28 38.65
N LEU A 1029 4.76 -12.21 37.86
CA LEU A 1029 3.64 -11.78 37.03
C LEU A 1029 3.40 -12.86 35.96
N ILE A 1030 2.17 -13.37 35.89
CA ILE A 1030 1.78 -14.39 34.90
C ILE A 1030 0.76 -13.88 33.88
N LYS A 1031 0.02 -12.81 34.19
CA LYS A 1031 -0.88 -12.14 33.23
C LYS A 1031 -1.20 -10.72 33.69
N SER A 1032 -1.48 -9.83 32.74
CA SER A 1032 -2.04 -8.51 32.97
C SER A 1032 -3.27 -8.30 32.09
N VAL A 1033 -4.26 -7.56 32.58
CA VAL A 1033 -5.35 -7.00 31.78
C VAL A 1033 -5.43 -5.51 32.13
N ALA A 1034 -5.05 -4.69 31.16
CA ALA A 1034 -4.80 -3.25 31.32
C ALA A 1034 -5.19 -2.56 30.02
N THR A 1035 -6.49 -2.31 29.88
CA THR A 1035 -7.12 -1.73 28.70
C THR A 1035 -7.41 -0.25 28.96
N ALA A 1036 -7.94 0.45 27.96
CA ALA A 1036 -8.44 1.82 28.16
C ALA A 1036 -9.84 1.86 28.81
N ALA A 1037 -10.42 0.70 29.15
CA ALA A 1037 -11.74 0.61 29.76
C ALA A 1037 -11.65 0.87 31.26
N ALA A 1038 -12.65 1.58 31.81
CA ALA A 1038 -12.68 1.89 33.24
C ALA A 1038 -12.71 0.64 34.13
N ASP A 1039 -13.42 -0.40 33.67
CA ASP A 1039 -13.59 -1.67 34.36
C ASP A 1039 -12.91 -2.78 33.55
N GLU A 1040 -12.35 -3.76 34.26
CA GLU A 1040 -11.64 -4.87 33.63
C GLU A 1040 -12.37 -6.18 33.77
N SER A 1041 -12.28 -7.01 32.74
CA SER A 1041 -12.81 -8.37 32.80
C SER A 1041 -11.99 -9.32 31.94
N GLY A 1042 -12.01 -10.59 32.30
CA GLY A 1042 -11.23 -11.59 31.58
C GLY A 1042 -11.25 -12.94 32.29
N ILE A 1043 -10.30 -13.81 31.94
CA ILE A 1043 -10.13 -15.12 32.57
C ILE A 1043 -9.01 -15.05 33.60
N VAL A 1044 -9.27 -15.57 34.80
CA VAL A 1044 -8.25 -15.77 35.83
C VAL A 1044 -7.26 -16.82 35.31
N PRO A 1045 -5.98 -16.49 35.13
CA PRO A 1045 -5.02 -17.47 34.63
C PRO A 1045 -4.88 -18.63 35.60
N GLY A 1046 -4.55 -19.81 35.07
CA GLY A 1046 -4.17 -20.94 35.90
C GLY A 1046 -3.08 -20.52 36.90
N GLY A 1047 -3.05 -21.12 38.08
CA GLY A 1047 -1.98 -20.89 39.05
C GLY A 1047 -1.92 -19.48 39.66
N ALA A 1048 -2.86 -18.58 39.31
CA ALA A 1048 -2.94 -17.22 39.85
C ALA A 1048 -3.22 -17.25 41.35
N VAL A 1049 -2.19 -17.08 42.16
CA VAL A 1049 -2.33 -17.05 43.62
C VAL A 1049 -2.79 -15.67 44.09
N TYR A 1050 -2.34 -14.63 43.41
CA TYR A 1050 -2.63 -13.25 43.76
C TYR A 1050 -3.13 -12.46 42.55
N ALA A 1051 -4.03 -11.51 42.79
CA ALA A 1051 -4.49 -10.51 41.83
C ALA A 1051 -4.22 -9.13 42.41
N TYR A 1052 -3.46 -8.29 41.72
CA TYR A 1052 -3.26 -6.89 42.06
C TYR A 1052 -4.19 -6.05 41.21
N VAL A 1053 -5.15 -5.38 41.84
CA VAL A 1053 -6.06 -4.40 41.23
C VAL A 1053 -5.41 -3.02 41.36
N GLY A 1054 -4.83 -2.50 40.28
CA GLY A 1054 -4.21 -1.18 40.22
C GLY A 1054 -5.20 -0.11 39.79
N LEU A 1055 -4.96 1.14 40.21
CA LEU A 1055 -5.70 2.29 39.71
C LEU A 1055 -4.78 3.13 38.81
N TYR A 1056 -5.00 3.08 37.49
CA TYR A 1056 -4.24 3.87 36.53
C TYR A 1056 -4.62 5.35 36.63
N SER A 1057 -5.93 5.64 36.64
CA SER A 1057 -6.46 7.01 36.76
C SER A 1057 -7.67 7.09 37.69
N GLY A 1058 -7.89 8.25 38.31
CA GLY A 1058 -8.96 8.48 39.29
C GLY A 1058 -8.45 8.73 40.72
N ALA A 1059 -9.37 8.93 41.67
CA ALA A 1059 -9.04 9.14 43.09
C ALA A 1059 -10.18 8.67 44.00
N ASN A 1060 -9.83 7.97 45.09
CA ASN A 1060 -10.76 7.35 46.04
C ASN A 1060 -11.78 6.43 45.37
N VAL A 1061 -11.31 5.58 44.45
CA VAL A 1061 -12.16 4.71 43.65
C VAL A 1061 -12.43 3.43 44.44
N PRO A 1062 -13.69 3.16 44.83
CA PRO A 1062 -14.05 1.84 45.34
C PRO A 1062 -14.01 0.84 44.18
N PHE A 1063 -13.51 -0.37 44.42
CA PHE A 1063 -13.53 -1.44 43.44
C PHE A 1063 -14.22 -2.68 44.01
N LYS A 1064 -14.74 -3.51 43.11
CA LYS A 1064 -15.26 -4.83 43.36
C LYS A 1064 -14.69 -5.80 42.34
N LEU A 1065 -13.81 -6.69 42.78
CA LEU A 1065 -13.33 -7.83 42.01
C LEU A 1065 -14.25 -9.03 42.28
N THR A 1066 -14.97 -9.47 41.28
CA THR A 1066 -15.79 -10.68 41.29
C THR A 1066 -15.10 -11.76 40.45
N ILE A 1067 -15.03 -12.99 40.94
CA ILE A 1067 -14.53 -14.14 40.19
C ILE A 1067 -15.61 -15.22 40.18
N GLU A 1068 -16.03 -15.66 39.00
CA GLU A 1068 -17.12 -16.61 38.81
C GLU A 1068 -16.87 -17.53 37.62
N GLN A 1069 -17.60 -18.65 37.56
CA GLN A 1069 -17.41 -19.70 36.57
C GLN A 1069 -18.07 -19.37 35.24
#